data_AF-A0A524K5R3-F1
#
_entry.id   AF-A0A524K5R3-F1
#
_cell.length_a   1.000
_cell.length_b   1.000
_cell.length_c   1.000
_cell.angle_alpha   90.00
_cell.angle_beta   90.00
_cell.angle_gamma   90.00
#
_symmetry.space_group_name_H-M   'P 1'
#
loop_
_entity.id
_entity.type
_entity.pdbx_description
1 polymer ?
#
loop_
_entity_poly.entity_id
_entity_poly.type
_entity_poly.pdbx_seq_one_letter_code
_entity_poly.pdbx_strand_id
1 'polypeptide(L)'
;MSSSKRHEERIKGKIIEKDKEKQNEEKQKFDTIVKTYLDEVTKAKSGSSLEPELEVRFGTMRQSAPLTKDNVTNVIKKLKSLQFQQSAEEYSLRIFLNDSDARVQIDGFSNIQNFCIDNSIADKNAVMVIKRNMEHKVIREDGSEFVSDVRPVDNTDFDFRVSLQTEREIGNDEREQIVANWKSSGKNFRYIRRTAFTHPDYPVRVDISVVKDTFTPSRKSYGNFKSANVMRGEDKYEVEIEVVNSEVSAMGLESLLKGLRECIKTILSGIQSSNFPISNDEMRQVQDEYSKLIYGGDVRPPSRLAFIGPSSVTLQIKNIAPIGAYKMPSIRKNYSVTDKADGLRKLLFISSGGKMYLIDPLLNVQFTGLVVDIKAFHNTLFDGEHVLHDKNGAFINLYLAFDIYFLKGESVRERSFYTSNKEHADKSRHSEMLKYIANMDAKPVLKSAKSPLTVQAKRFYFDDGESGIAGIAAIFETKIGEENASERIFALCKQCLESEYKYVTDGLILTPCNTGVGGTTPGQVGPLDRKFTWALSFKWKPPQYNTVDFLVNTVKDDKTNRDKVIEKIDGGSISGINMLSNRQVESYKELVLKVGFDPSNRSNKIIPNACAMIYEGTIDKISGGSGEYKPIQFLPSNPYDASAGLCLMKLNSDGDMVTEEGAEVFEDLTIVEFNYDKPEKRWVPLRIRYDKTADLRKNGKNFGNDYKTADSVWYSIHYPVTEDIIKGVDKNISYDEMSSGGETASISEVYYKSSSANAEKLTEGLRDFHNKFVKAALIYEMSKAGDTLIDFAVGKAGDLHKWKESGLSFVYGIDISRDNIENPTNGA
;
A
#
# COMPACT_ATOMS: atom_id res chain seq x y z
N MET A 1 10.17 35.12 30.09
CA MET A 1 9.37 34.69 28.90
C MET A 1 9.55 35.58 27.65
N SER A 2 9.80 36.89 27.76
CA SER A 2 9.96 37.80 26.58
C SER A 2 11.27 37.61 25.78
N SER A 3 12.39 37.28 26.43
CA SER A 3 13.69 37.12 25.77
C SER A 3 13.82 35.85 24.90
N SER A 4 13.21 34.74 25.32
CA SER A 4 13.23 33.45 24.59
C SER A 4 12.46 33.53 23.26
N LYS A 5 11.26 34.15 23.27
CA LYS A 5 10.47 34.38 22.04
C LYS A 5 11.19 35.28 21.04
N ARG A 6 11.85 36.35 21.48
CA ARG A 6 12.64 37.23 20.60
C ARG A 6 13.87 36.52 20.02
N HIS A 7 14.46 35.56 20.75
CA HIS A 7 15.58 34.77 20.27
C HIS A 7 15.13 33.76 19.20
N GLU A 8 14.01 33.06 19.42
CA GLU A 8 13.41 32.15 18.44
C GLU A 8 12.95 32.87 17.16
N GLU A 9 12.31 34.04 17.28
CA GLU A 9 11.90 34.84 16.11
C GLU A 9 13.11 35.32 15.30
N ARG A 10 14.21 35.70 15.96
CA ARG A 10 15.44 36.13 15.30
C ARG A 10 16.18 34.97 14.63
N ILE A 11 16.10 33.76 15.18
CA ILE A 11 16.64 32.55 14.54
C ILE A 11 15.78 32.16 13.33
N LYS A 12 14.45 32.17 13.47
CA LYS A 12 13.53 31.91 12.34
C LYS A 12 13.73 32.90 11.19
N GLY A 13 13.90 34.19 11.49
CA GLY A 13 14.18 35.21 10.48
C GLY A 13 15.48 34.95 9.71
N LYS A 14 16.56 34.56 10.40
CA LYS A 14 17.85 34.24 9.77
C LYS A 14 17.82 32.96 8.92
N ILE A 15 16.99 31.97 9.28
CA ILE A 15 16.82 30.75 8.48
C ILE A 15 16.08 31.09 7.18
N ILE A 16 14.99 31.87 7.27
CA ILE A 16 14.21 32.29 6.10
C ILE A 16 15.05 33.12 5.11
N GLU A 17 15.93 33.99 5.58
CA GLU A 17 16.85 34.77 4.72
C GLU A 17 17.85 33.86 4.00
N LYS A 18 18.46 32.92 4.71
CA LYS A 18 19.40 31.95 4.11
C LYS A 18 18.74 31.05 3.07
N ASP A 19 17.51 30.60 3.32
CA ASP A 19 16.77 29.75 2.38
C ASP A 19 16.45 30.53 1.09
N LYS A 20 16.09 31.81 1.21
CA LYS A 20 15.86 32.69 0.05
C LYS A 20 17.14 32.95 -0.75
N GLU A 21 18.27 33.16 -0.08
CA GLU A 21 19.58 33.32 -0.72
C GLU A 21 19.97 32.06 -1.50
N LYS A 22 19.84 30.89 -0.87
CA LYS A 22 20.08 29.58 -1.50
C LYS A 22 19.21 29.37 -2.74
N GLN A 23 17.90 29.63 -2.64
CA GLN A 23 16.96 29.48 -3.76
C GLN A 23 17.31 30.41 -4.93
N ASN A 24 17.71 31.65 -4.63
CA ASN A 24 18.17 32.58 -5.67
C ASN A 24 19.46 32.09 -6.34
N GLU A 25 20.41 31.55 -5.57
CA GLU A 25 21.66 31.00 -6.11
C GLU A 25 21.41 29.77 -7.00
N GLU A 26 20.60 28.80 -6.57
CA GLU A 26 20.23 27.62 -7.36
C GLU A 26 19.52 28.03 -8.66
N LYS A 27 18.60 29.01 -8.59
CA LYS A 27 17.92 29.56 -9.77
C LYS A 27 18.90 30.21 -10.75
N GLN A 28 19.84 31.03 -10.28
CA GLN A 28 20.83 31.67 -11.13
C GLN A 28 21.74 30.64 -11.83
N LYS A 29 22.13 29.58 -11.11
CA LYS A 29 22.90 28.46 -11.68
C LYS A 29 22.11 27.71 -12.75
N PHE A 30 20.82 27.44 -12.50
CA PHE A 30 19.93 26.83 -13.50
C PHE A 30 19.81 27.70 -14.76
N ASP A 31 19.59 29.00 -14.61
CA ASP A 31 19.47 29.91 -15.76
C ASP A 31 20.79 29.99 -16.54
N THR A 32 21.92 29.94 -15.83
CA THR A 32 23.26 29.96 -16.44
C THR A 32 23.54 28.71 -17.26
N ILE A 33 23.28 27.50 -16.74
CA ILE A 33 23.55 26.25 -17.48
C ILE A 33 22.66 26.12 -18.73
N VAL A 34 21.39 26.57 -18.66
CA VAL A 34 20.48 26.60 -19.81
C VAL A 34 20.95 27.60 -20.86
N LYS A 35 21.48 28.76 -20.44
CA LYS A 35 22.08 29.73 -21.34
C LYS A 35 23.31 29.16 -22.05
N THR A 36 24.21 28.51 -21.31
CA THR A 36 25.38 27.85 -21.89
C THR A 36 24.99 26.82 -22.94
N TYR A 37 23.99 25.98 -22.65
CA TYR A 37 23.44 25.04 -23.62
C TYR A 37 22.93 25.74 -24.90
N LEU A 38 22.12 26.80 -24.76
CA LEU A 38 21.56 27.51 -25.91
C LEU A 38 22.63 28.17 -26.79
N ASP A 39 23.65 28.76 -26.15
CA ASP A 39 24.79 29.36 -26.86
C ASP A 39 25.56 28.29 -27.67
N GLU A 40 25.76 27.09 -27.12
CA GLU A 40 26.48 26.01 -27.80
C GLU A 40 25.66 25.33 -28.90
N VAL A 41 24.36 25.07 -28.69
CA VAL A 41 23.47 24.56 -29.76
C VAL A 41 23.44 25.49 -30.96
N THR A 42 23.43 26.81 -30.70
CA THR A 42 23.45 27.83 -31.75
C THR A 42 24.78 27.82 -32.52
N LYS A 43 25.90 27.61 -31.83
CA LYS A 43 27.23 27.48 -32.45
C LYS A 43 27.40 26.18 -33.23
N ALA A 44 26.89 25.05 -32.74
CA ALA A 44 27.07 23.73 -33.35
C ALA A 44 26.55 23.66 -34.80
N LYS A 45 25.51 24.44 -35.15
CA LYS A 45 25.04 24.62 -36.54
C LYS A 45 26.10 25.11 -37.53
N SER A 46 27.22 25.65 -37.05
CA SER A 46 28.34 26.11 -37.89
C SER A 46 29.41 25.05 -38.20
N GLY A 47 29.16 23.78 -37.87
CA GLY A 47 29.97 22.64 -38.31
C GLY A 47 30.85 21.97 -37.25
N SER A 48 30.46 21.98 -35.97
CA SER A 48 31.15 21.19 -34.94
C SER A 48 30.57 19.76 -34.84
N SER A 49 31.41 18.78 -34.50
CA SER A 49 31.03 17.36 -34.36
C SER A 49 30.53 16.97 -32.97
N LEU A 50 30.29 17.96 -32.09
CA LEU A 50 29.92 17.75 -30.70
C LEU A 50 28.46 18.17 -30.52
N GLU A 51 27.59 17.21 -30.25
CA GLU A 51 26.18 17.47 -29.99
C GLU A 51 25.99 17.72 -28.48
N PRO A 52 25.61 18.95 -28.08
CA PRO A 52 25.32 19.25 -26.69
C PRO A 52 23.96 18.66 -26.30
N GLU A 53 23.88 18.07 -25.11
CA GLU A 53 22.67 17.45 -24.56
C GLU A 53 22.39 18.06 -23.17
N LEU A 54 21.22 18.69 -23.03
CA LEU A 54 20.75 19.22 -21.75
C LEU A 54 19.64 18.34 -21.20
N GLU A 55 19.90 17.76 -20.03
CA GLU A 55 18.98 16.85 -19.36
C GLU A 55 18.63 17.33 -17.95
N VAL A 56 17.36 17.16 -17.56
CA VAL A 56 16.89 17.28 -16.18
C VAL A 56 16.47 15.91 -15.67
N ARG A 57 17.13 15.41 -14.62
CA ARG A 57 16.87 14.08 -14.03
C ARG A 57 16.29 14.22 -12.64
N PHE A 58 15.27 13.41 -12.33
CA PHE A 58 14.56 13.44 -11.05
C PHE A 58 14.96 12.26 -10.17
N GLY A 59 15.15 12.49 -8.87
CA GLY A 59 15.43 11.42 -7.91
C GLY A 59 16.82 10.79 -8.04
N THR A 60 17.75 11.40 -8.79
CA THR A 60 19.08 10.85 -9.07
C THR A 60 20.17 11.34 -8.11
N MET A 61 19.87 12.28 -7.21
CA MET A 61 20.87 12.78 -6.26
C MET A 61 21.03 11.83 -5.07
N ARG A 62 22.19 11.89 -4.41
CA ARG A 62 22.56 10.97 -3.32
C ARG A 62 21.58 11.00 -2.15
N GLN A 63 20.99 12.16 -1.87
CA GLN A 63 20.02 12.39 -0.81
C GLN A 63 18.57 12.13 -1.23
N SER A 64 18.29 12.02 -2.53
CA SER A 64 16.93 11.86 -3.04
C SER A 64 16.43 10.43 -2.80
N ALA A 65 15.15 10.29 -2.50
CA ALA A 65 14.51 8.98 -2.49
C ALA A 65 14.41 8.45 -3.93
N PRO A 66 14.68 7.15 -4.19
CA PRO A 66 14.42 6.55 -5.49
C PRO A 66 12.95 6.67 -5.87
N LEU A 67 12.68 6.90 -7.16
CA LEU A 67 11.32 6.93 -7.68
C LEU A 67 10.70 5.54 -7.60
N THR A 68 9.41 5.50 -7.26
CA THR A 68 8.60 4.27 -7.22
C THR A 68 7.76 4.12 -8.48
N LYS A 69 7.19 2.91 -8.71
CA LYS A 69 6.22 2.69 -9.79
C LYS A 69 5.03 3.65 -9.69
N ASP A 70 4.56 3.94 -8.48
CA ASP A 70 3.44 4.86 -8.24
C ASP A 70 3.81 6.30 -8.66
N ASN A 71 5.02 6.77 -8.34
CA ASN A 71 5.49 8.08 -8.78
C ASN A 71 5.47 8.17 -10.32
N VAL A 72 6.06 7.18 -11.00
CA VAL A 72 6.09 7.15 -12.47
C VAL A 72 4.69 7.03 -13.07
N THR A 73 3.82 6.20 -12.50
CA THR A 73 2.44 6.05 -12.96
C THR A 73 1.67 7.37 -12.85
N ASN A 74 1.88 8.12 -11.77
CA ASN A 74 1.26 9.43 -11.58
C ASN A 74 1.84 10.48 -12.53
N VAL A 75 3.14 10.43 -12.84
CA VAL A 75 3.77 11.26 -13.89
C VAL A 75 3.15 10.96 -15.26
N ILE A 76 3.03 9.69 -15.64
CA ILE A 76 2.39 9.28 -16.92
C ILE A 76 0.95 9.79 -16.99
N LYS A 77 0.15 9.58 -15.93
CA LYS A 77 -1.23 10.07 -15.86
C LYS A 77 -1.29 11.59 -16.03
N LYS A 78 -0.36 12.31 -15.40
CA LYS A 78 -0.28 13.78 -15.49
C LYS A 78 0.10 14.24 -16.90
N LEU A 79 1.11 13.64 -17.53
CA LEU A 79 1.51 13.95 -18.91
C LEU A 79 0.36 13.70 -19.89
N LYS A 80 -0.33 12.55 -19.78
CA LYS A 80 -1.51 12.23 -20.60
C LYS A 80 -2.66 13.23 -20.40
N SER A 81 -2.90 13.67 -19.17
CA SER A 81 -3.91 14.72 -18.89
C SER A 81 -3.60 16.07 -19.53
N LEU A 82 -2.34 16.31 -19.88
CA LEU A 82 -1.85 17.50 -20.58
C LEU A 82 -1.56 17.21 -22.06
N GLN A 83 -2.13 16.14 -22.61
CA GLN A 83 -2.08 15.81 -24.04
C GLN A 83 -0.67 15.54 -24.60
N PHE A 84 0.30 15.18 -23.75
CA PHE A 84 1.58 14.65 -24.23
C PHE A 84 1.35 13.34 -25.01
N GLN A 85 2.01 13.22 -26.15
CA GLN A 85 1.95 12.05 -27.02
C GLN A 85 2.96 11.01 -26.54
N GLN A 86 2.49 9.79 -26.32
CA GLN A 86 3.31 8.66 -25.87
C GLN A 86 3.89 7.92 -27.08
N SER A 87 5.19 7.65 -27.09
CA SER A 87 5.85 6.80 -28.08
C SER A 87 5.56 5.30 -27.85
N ALA A 88 5.90 4.47 -28.82
CA ALA A 88 6.07 3.04 -28.57
C ALA A 88 7.17 2.80 -27.54
N GLU A 89 7.12 1.65 -26.87
CA GLU A 89 8.12 1.27 -25.90
C GLU A 89 9.43 0.88 -26.60
N GLU A 90 10.53 1.47 -26.16
CA GLU A 90 11.87 1.27 -26.69
C GLU A 90 12.71 0.44 -25.72
N TYR A 91 13.49 -0.48 -26.26
CA TYR A 91 14.35 -1.38 -25.49
C TYR A 91 15.80 -1.11 -25.85
N SER A 92 16.64 -0.85 -24.84
CA SER A 92 18.08 -0.66 -25.04
C SER A 92 18.89 -1.40 -23.98
N LEU A 93 20.06 -1.89 -24.39
CA LEU A 93 21.08 -2.44 -23.50
C LEU A 93 22.33 -1.56 -23.58
N ARG A 94 22.65 -0.90 -22.47
CA ARG A 94 23.89 -0.14 -22.29
C ARG A 94 24.92 -1.00 -21.57
N ILE A 95 26.12 -1.11 -22.16
CA ILE A 95 27.23 -1.89 -21.66
C ILE A 95 28.40 -0.95 -21.41
N PHE A 96 28.84 -0.91 -20.16
CA PHE A 96 29.94 -0.06 -19.70
C PHE A 96 31.18 -0.91 -19.55
N LEU A 97 32.26 -0.50 -20.18
CA LEU A 97 33.57 -1.16 -20.10
C LEU A 97 34.32 -0.61 -18.88
N ASN A 98 34.93 -1.50 -18.09
CA ASN A 98 35.63 -1.07 -16.87
C ASN A 98 37.06 -0.59 -17.13
N ASP A 99 37.58 -0.85 -18.34
CA ASP A 99 38.90 -0.51 -18.84
C ASP A 99 38.90 0.70 -19.80
N SER A 100 37.74 1.28 -20.11
CA SER A 100 37.63 2.49 -20.94
C SER A 100 36.39 3.32 -20.59
N ASP A 101 36.35 4.59 -21.03
CA ASP A 101 35.16 5.44 -20.91
C ASP A 101 34.08 5.11 -21.95
N ALA A 102 34.29 4.07 -22.76
CA ALA A 102 33.39 3.69 -23.82
C ALA A 102 32.11 3.04 -23.26
N ARG A 103 30.97 3.51 -23.77
CA ARG A 103 29.66 2.90 -23.59
C ARG A 103 29.21 2.30 -24.90
N VAL A 104 28.90 1.01 -24.90
CA VAL A 104 28.26 0.32 -26.02
C VAL A 104 26.75 0.32 -25.80
N GLN A 105 25.97 0.72 -26.80
CA GLN A 105 24.52 0.71 -26.80
C GLN A 105 24.00 -0.22 -27.89
N ILE A 106 23.08 -1.11 -27.52
CA ILE A 106 22.38 -2.02 -28.44
C ILE A 106 20.89 -1.77 -28.28
N ASP A 107 20.24 -1.34 -29.36
CA ASP A 107 18.83 -0.98 -29.37
C ASP A 107 17.97 -2.03 -30.08
N GLY A 108 16.73 -2.18 -29.62
CA GLY A 108 15.74 -3.11 -30.15
C GLY A 108 15.80 -4.48 -29.48
N PHE A 109 14.63 -5.00 -29.11
CA PHE A 109 14.49 -6.26 -28.38
C PHE A 109 15.20 -7.44 -29.07
N SER A 110 15.02 -7.60 -30.39
CA SER A 110 15.64 -8.69 -31.17
C SER A 110 17.17 -8.61 -31.18
N ASN A 111 17.74 -7.41 -31.27
CA ASN A 111 19.20 -7.22 -31.27
C ASN A 111 19.79 -7.54 -29.90
N ILE A 112 19.10 -7.14 -28.83
CA ILE A 112 19.47 -7.47 -27.45
C ILE A 112 19.40 -8.98 -27.23
N GLN A 113 18.33 -9.65 -27.68
CA GLN A 113 18.19 -11.10 -27.57
C GLN A 113 19.33 -11.83 -28.29
N ASN A 114 19.67 -11.42 -29.51
CA ASN A 114 20.81 -11.95 -30.25
C ASN A 114 22.14 -11.75 -29.48
N PHE A 115 22.32 -10.58 -28.86
CA PHE A 115 23.46 -10.32 -27.95
C PHE A 115 23.51 -11.23 -26.74
N CYS A 116 22.38 -11.51 -26.11
CA CYS A 116 22.33 -12.44 -24.98
C CYS A 116 22.74 -13.88 -25.36
N ILE A 117 22.59 -14.27 -26.63
CA ILE A 117 22.91 -15.62 -27.12
C ILE A 117 24.41 -15.75 -27.44
N ASP A 118 24.97 -14.85 -28.26
CA ASP A 118 26.33 -14.99 -28.79
C ASP A 118 27.40 -14.19 -28.01
N ASN A 119 26.99 -13.22 -27.18
CA ASN A 119 27.85 -12.28 -26.46
C ASN A 119 28.89 -11.55 -27.36
N SER A 120 28.53 -11.24 -28.60
CA SER A 120 29.36 -10.55 -29.60
C SER A 120 28.75 -9.21 -30.03
N ILE A 121 29.61 -8.24 -30.37
CA ILE A 121 29.26 -6.89 -30.84
C ILE A 121 29.72 -6.59 -32.28
N ALA A 122 30.42 -7.53 -32.95
CA ALA A 122 31.05 -7.30 -34.25
C ALA A 122 30.04 -7.13 -35.40
N ASP A 123 28.94 -7.90 -35.39
CA ASP A 123 27.94 -7.94 -36.46
C ASP A 123 26.61 -7.27 -36.07
N LYS A 124 26.64 -6.35 -35.10
CA LYS A 124 25.43 -5.75 -34.53
C LYS A 124 25.39 -4.25 -34.77
N ASN A 125 24.18 -3.71 -34.84
CA ASN A 125 23.88 -2.28 -34.78
C ASN A 125 24.22 -1.70 -33.40
N ALA A 126 25.43 -1.94 -32.93
CA ALA A 126 25.96 -1.48 -31.65
C ALA A 126 26.60 -0.11 -31.86
N VAL A 127 25.99 0.90 -31.25
CA VAL A 127 26.50 2.27 -31.23
C VAL A 127 27.50 2.37 -30.08
N MET A 128 28.71 2.89 -30.34
CA MET A 128 29.74 3.04 -29.32
C MET A 128 30.06 4.51 -29.15
N VAL A 129 29.93 4.98 -27.92
CA VAL A 129 29.90 6.41 -27.59
C VAL A 129 30.66 6.69 -26.32
N ILE A 130 31.24 7.88 -26.24
CA ILE A 130 31.79 8.46 -25.02
C ILE A 130 30.91 9.65 -24.66
N LYS A 131 30.28 9.59 -23.49
CA LYS A 131 29.45 10.66 -22.93
C LYS A 131 30.18 11.30 -21.76
N ARG A 132 30.42 12.61 -21.83
CA ARG A 132 31.14 13.39 -20.79
C ARG A 132 30.39 14.68 -20.49
N ASN A 133 30.71 15.31 -19.35
CA ASN A 133 30.23 16.66 -19.09
C ASN A 133 30.82 17.61 -20.14
N MET A 134 30.06 18.62 -20.52
CA MET A 134 30.56 19.61 -21.48
C MET A 134 31.76 20.35 -20.88
N GLU A 135 32.79 20.55 -21.68
CA GLU A 135 33.95 21.35 -21.33
C GLU A 135 33.71 22.84 -21.67
N HIS A 136 34.15 23.75 -20.82
CA HIS A 136 34.11 25.19 -21.06
C HIS A 136 35.44 25.85 -20.71
N LYS A 137 35.77 26.93 -21.42
CA LYS A 137 36.96 27.73 -21.15
C LYS A 137 36.73 28.66 -19.96
N VAL A 138 37.67 28.66 -19.02
CA VAL A 138 37.72 29.55 -17.87
C VAL A 138 38.97 30.42 -17.98
N ILE A 139 38.78 31.74 -17.90
CA ILE A 139 39.87 32.72 -17.88
C ILE A 139 40.19 33.02 -16.42
N ARG A 140 41.45 32.81 -16.01
CA ARG A 140 41.93 33.16 -14.66
C ARG A 140 42.19 34.66 -14.54
N GLU A 141 42.33 35.14 -13.31
CA GLU A 141 42.66 36.54 -13.01
C GLU A 141 44.00 36.99 -13.66
N ASP A 142 44.91 36.04 -13.92
CA ASP A 142 46.18 36.27 -14.61
C ASP A 142 46.07 36.27 -16.15
N GLY A 143 44.86 36.12 -16.70
CA GLY A 143 44.58 36.05 -18.13
C GLY A 143 44.85 34.70 -18.79
N SER A 144 45.30 33.68 -18.03
CA SER A 144 45.49 32.33 -18.57
C SER A 144 44.17 31.56 -18.73
N GLU A 145 44.04 30.82 -19.82
CA GLU A 145 42.88 29.96 -20.10
C GLU A 145 43.13 28.55 -19.58
N PHE A 146 42.13 27.96 -18.91
CA PHE A 146 42.08 26.51 -18.69
C PHE A 146 40.70 25.97 -19.03
N VAL A 147 40.65 24.68 -19.36
CA VAL A 147 39.40 23.96 -19.64
C VAL A 147 38.89 23.32 -18.36
N SER A 148 37.62 23.53 -18.06
CA SER A 148 36.93 22.92 -16.93
C SER A 148 35.64 22.26 -17.40
N ASP A 149 35.16 21.26 -16.67
CA ASP A 149 33.83 20.69 -16.89
C ASP A 149 32.74 21.64 -16.37
N VAL A 150 31.69 21.80 -17.17
CA VAL A 150 30.41 22.36 -16.72
C VAL A 150 29.82 21.39 -15.71
N ARG A 151 29.80 21.80 -14.44
CA ARG A 151 29.28 20.97 -13.36
C ARG A 151 27.75 20.90 -13.43
N PRO A 152 27.14 19.74 -13.12
CA PRO A 152 25.70 19.65 -12.96
C PRO A 152 25.18 20.62 -11.88
N VAL A 153 23.96 21.11 -12.09
CA VAL A 153 23.25 21.97 -11.15
C VAL A 153 22.22 21.13 -10.40
N ASP A 154 22.36 21.05 -9.08
CA ASP A 154 21.44 20.34 -8.21
C ASP A 154 20.43 21.33 -7.62
N ASN A 155 19.14 21.01 -7.77
CA ASN A 155 18.07 21.66 -7.01
C ASN A 155 17.64 20.75 -5.87
N THR A 156 18.15 21.05 -4.69
CA THR A 156 17.95 20.19 -3.51
C THR A 156 16.55 20.31 -2.90
N ASP A 157 15.87 21.42 -3.19
CA ASP A 157 14.50 21.69 -2.73
C ASP A 157 13.48 20.79 -3.43
N PHE A 158 13.70 20.44 -4.70
CA PHE A 158 12.76 19.68 -5.53
C PHE A 158 13.33 18.36 -6.10
N ASP A 159 14.49 17.94 -5.62
CA ASP A 159 15.12 16.66 -5.96
C ASP A 159 15.35 16.41 -7.48
N PHE A 160 15.79 17.45 -8.19
CA PHE A 160 16.22 17.31 -9.58
C PHE A 160 17.64 17.82 -9.84
N ARG A 161 18.29 17.24 -10.84
CA ARG A 161 19.63 17.62 -11.31
C ARG A 161 19.56 18.01 -12.78
N VAL A 162 20.21 19.10 -13.15
CA VAL A 162 20.39 19.52 -14.53
C VAL A 162 21.82 19.28 -14.95
N SER A 163 22.01 18.57 -16.05
CA SER A 163 23.33 18.21 -16.58
C SER A 163 23.45 18.66 -18.03
N LEU A 164 24.59 19.25 -18.38
CA LEU A 164 24.96 19.58 -19.74
C LEU A 164 26.12 18.69 -20.15
N GLN A 165 25.87 17.80 -21.11
CA GLN A 165 26.79 16.76 -21.53
C GLN A 165 27.04 16.86 -23.04
N THR A 166 28.11 16.24 -23.50
CA THR A 166 28.37 16.01 -24.92
C THR A 166 28.56 14.53 -25.16
N GLU A 167 28.02 14.05 -26.27
CA GLU A 167 28.21 12.68 -26.74
C GLU A 167 29.02 12.70 -28.03
N ARG A 168 30.05 11.85 -28.10
CA ARG A 168 30.79 11.61 -29.34
C ARG A 168 30.78 10.13 -29.68
N GLU A 169 30.60 9.80 -30.95
CA GLU A 169 30.84 8.45 -31.44
C GLU A 169 32.33 8.09 -31.37
N ILE A 170 32.58 6.81 -31.10
CA ILE A 170 33.92 6.23 -31.07
C ILE A 170 34.40 6.00 -32.51
N GLY A 171 35.63 6.43 -32.81
CA GLY A 171 36.24 6.25 -34.13
C GLY A 171 36.61 4.80 -34.43
N ASN A 172 36.89 4.49 -35.71
CA ASN A 172 37.14 3.12 -36.18
C ASN A 172 38.28 2.40 -35.42
N ASP A 173 39.42 3.06 -35.21
CA ASP A 173 40.58 2.44 -34.56
C ASP A 173 40.30 2.05 -33.10
N GLU A 174 39.64 2.94 -32.34
CA GLU A 174 39.20 2.67 -30.96
C GLU A 174 38.15 1.53 -30.93
N ARG A 175 37.25 1.51 -31.92
CA ARG A 175 36.22 0.47 -32.07
C ARG A 175 36.84 -0.90 -32.28
N GLU A 176 37.84 -1.03 -33.16
CA GLU A 176 38.54 -2.29 -33.42
C GLU A 176 39.23 -2.82 -32.16
N GLN A 177 39.82 -1.94 -31.35
CA GLN A 177 40.45 -2.31 -30.07
C GLN A 177 39.42 -2.84 -29.06
N ILE A 178 38.26 -2.17 -28.95
CA ILE A 178 37.18 -2.61 -28.06
C ILE A 178 36.66 -4.00 -28.48
N VAL A 179 36.46 -4.21 -29.79
CA VAL A 179 35.99 -5.50 -30.32
C VAL A 179 37.01 -6.61 -30.05
N ALA A 180 38.30 -6.34 -30.27
CA ALA A 180 39.38 -7.31 -30.03
C ALA A 180 39.45 -7.74 -28.56
N ASN A 181 39.28 -6.79 -27.63
CA ASN A 181 39.38 -7.03 -26.19
C ASN A 181 38.04 -7.43 -25.53
N TRP A 182 36.94 -7.48 -26.30
CA TRP A 182 35.59 -7.65 -25.76
C TRP A 182 35.44 -8.82 -24.80
N LYS A 183 36.05 -9.97 -25.08
CA LYS A 183 35.92 -11.17 -24.22
C LYS A 183 36.66 -11.03 -22.88
N SER A 184 37.78 -10.31 -22.85
CA SER A 184 38.61 -10.11 -21.65
C SER A 184 38.20 -8.90 -20.83
N SER A 185 37.56 -7.89 -21.42
CA SER A 185 37.16 -6.68 -20.70
C SER A 185 36.06 -6.97 -19.69
N GLY A 186 36.23 -6.41 -18.49
CA GLY A 186 35.22 -6.40 -17.44
C GLY A 186 34.07 -5.46 -17.79
N LYS A 187 32.83 -5.88 -17.56
CA LYS A 187 31.63 -5.14 -18.00
C LYS A 187 30.62 -4.92 -16.90
N ASN A 188 29.89 -3.83 -17.02
CA ASN A 188 28.64 -3.59 -16.31
C ASN A 188 27.51 -3.39 -17.32
N PHE A 189 26.33 -3.90 -16.98
CA PHE A 189 25.19 -3.96 -17.88
C PHE A 189 24.04 -3.14 -17.30
N ARG A 190 23.34 -2.43 -18.18
CA ARG A 190 22.15 -1.65 -17.85
C ARG A 190 21.12 -1.87 -18.95
N TYR A 191 20.11 -2.67 -18.64
CA TYR A 191 18.95 -2.91 -19.49
C TYR A 191 17.89 -1.84 -19.19
N ILE A 192 17.36 -1.21 -20.24
CA ILE A 192 16.45 -0.08 -20.15
C ILE A 192 15.24 -0.38 -21.02
N ARG A 193 14.07 -0.22 -20.42
CA ARG A 193 12.78 -0.18 -21.10
C ARG A 193 12.22 1.23 -20.95
N ARG A 194 12.10 1.96 -22.05
CA ARG A 194 11.82 3.41 -22.06
C ARG A 194 10.56 3.71 -22.84
N THR A 195 9.78 4.66 -22.34
CA THR A 195 8.69 5.30 -23.07
C THR A 195 8.96 6.78 -23.09
N ALA A 196 8.91 7.38 -24.28
CA ALA A 196 9.08 8.81 -24.46
C ALA A 196 7.72 9.52 -24.55
N PHE A 197 7.68 10.76 -24.08
CA PHE A 197 6.53 11.64 -24.17
C PHE A 197 6.95 12.98 -24.76
N THR A 198 6.26 13.42 -25.80
CA THR A 198 6.51 14.71 -26.47
C THR A 198 5.24 15.55 -26.53
N HIS A 199 5.40 16.86 -26.71
CA HIS A 199 4.27 17.76 -26.85
C HIS A 199 4.61 18.90 -27.83
N PRO A 200 3.73 19.26 -28.78
CA PRO A 200 4.03 20.26 -29.81
C PRO A 200 4.47 21.64 -29.29
N ASP A 201 3.95 22.03 -28.11
CA ASP A 201 4.25 23.35 -27.52
C ASP A 201 5.54 23.39 -26.68
N TYR A 202 6.18 22.25 -26.41
CA TYR A 202 7.34 22.15 -25.54
C TYR A 202 8.53 21.54 -26.28
N PRO A 203 9.71 22.19 -26.32
CA PRO A 203 10.88 21.72 -27.05
C PRO A 203 11.64 20.62 -26.30
N VAL A 204 10.90 19.70 -25.67
CA VAL A 204 11.45 18.69 -24.78
C VAL A 204 10.81 17.33 -25.02
N ARG A 205 11.60 16.31 -24.77
CA ARG A 205 11.20 14.92 -24.68
C ARG A 205 11.27 14.48 -23.22
N VAL A 206 10.18 13.95 -22.69
CA VAL A 206 10.18 13.36 -21.34
C VAL A 206 10.35 11.86 -21.47
N ASP A 207 11.45 11.34 -20.95
CA ASP A 207 11.75 9.93 -20.94
C ASP A 207 11.43 9.30 -19.59
N ILE A 208 10.64 8.24 -19.65
CA ILE A 208 10.27 7.43 -18.49
C ILE A 208 10.85 6.05 -18.72
N SER A 209 11.76 5.65 -17.84
CA SER A 209 12.53 4.41 -17.99
C SER A 209 12.36 3.48 -16.80
N VAL A 210 12.19 2.18 -17.09
CA VAL A 210 12.37 1.07 -16.15
C VAL A 210 13.73 0.46 -16.43
N VAL A 211 14.60 0.42 -15.42
CA VAL A 211 16.01 0.05 -15.55
C VAL A 211 16.32 -1.14 -14.65
N LYS A 212 17.04 -2.12 -15.20
CA LYS A 212 17.73 -3.17 -14.45
C LYS A 212 19.22 -3.06 -14.74
N ASP A 213 20.05 -2.94 -13.72
CA ASP A 213 21.49 -2.77 -13.90
C ASP A 213 22.32 -3.59 -12.92
N THR A 214 23.62 -3.71 -13.21
CA THR A 214 24.59 -4.42 -12.36
C THR A 214 25.41 -3.49 -11.47
N PHE A 215 25.05 -2.21 -11.40
CA PHE A 215 25.79 -1.23 -10.61
C PHE A 215 25.50 -1.47 -9.13
N THR A 216 26.52 -1.98 -8.43
CA THR A 216 26.47 -2.22 -6.99
C THR A 216 27.60 -1.48 -6.30
N PRO A 217 27.45 -1.13 -5.01
CA PRO A 217 28.53 -0.52 -4.23
C PRO A 217 29.83 -1.36 -4.22
N SER A 218 29.69 -2.68 -4.38
CA SER A 218 30.81 -3.63 -4.44
C SER A 218 31.65 -3.55 -5.72
N ARG A 219 31.27 -2.71 -6.71
CA ARG A 219 31.95 -2.53 -8.01
C ARG A 219 32.29 -3.84 -8.72
N LYS A 220 31.39 -4.82 -8.62
CA LYS A 220 31.56 -6.12 -9.30
C LYS A 220 31.55 -5.92 -10.81
N SER A 221 32.47 -6.63 -11.45
CA SER A 221 32.67 -6.67 -12.89
C SER A 221 32.23 -8.04 -13.42
N TYR A 222 31.59 -8.06 -14.59
CA TYR A 222 31.04 -9.28 -15.17
C TYR A 222 31.61 -9.52 -16.57
N GLY A 223 31.80 -10.79 -16.93
CA GLY A 223 32.32 -11.15 -18.27
C GLY A 223 31.25 -11.07 -19.37
N ASN A 224 30.00 -11.43 -19.05
CA ASN A 224 28.88 -11.49 -19.99
C ASN A 224 27.53 -11.24 -19.30
N PHE A 225 26.50 -10.92 -20.10
CA PHE A 225 25.16 -10.57 -19.63
C PHE A 225 24.48 -11.69 -18.82
N LYS A 226 24.65 -12.95 -19.25
CA LYS A 226 24.04 -14.11 -18.58
C LYS A 226 24.57 -14.30 -17.16
N SER A 227 25.89 -14.22 -16.98
CA SER A 227 26.55 -14.32 -15.66
C SER A 227 26.20 -13.17 -14.72
N ALA A 228 25.84 -12.02 -15.28
CA ALA A 228 25.47 -10.83 -14.55
C ALA A 228 24.06 -10.89 -13.92
N ASN A 229 23.21 -11.83 -14.35
CA ASN A 229 21.84 -12.00 -13.84
C ASN A 229 20.99 -10.71 -13.83
N VAL A 230 21.21 -9.82 -14.81
CA VAL A 230 20.57 -8.48 -14.87
C VAL A 230 19.05 -8.55 -14.77
N MET A 231 18.43 -9.52 -15.45
CA MET A 231 16.97 -9.65 -15.53
C MET A 231 16.33 -10.00 -14.17
N ARG A 232 17.10 -10.56 -13.23
CA ARG A 232 16.65 -10.84 -11.85
C ARG A 232 16.83 -9.66 -10.91
N GLY A 233 17.43 -8.56 -11.37
CA GLY A 233 17.60 -7.34 -10.59
C GLY A 233 16.28 -6.62 -10.36
N GLU A 234 16.22 -5.80 -9.30
CA GLU A 234 15.05 -4.96 -9.03
C GLU A 234 14.89 -3.87 -10.10
N ASP A 235 13.63 -3.57 -10.41
CA ASP A 235 13.27 -2.47 -11.29
C ASP A 235 13.60 -1.13 -10.61
N LYS A 236 14.40 -0.31 -11.29
CA LYS A 236 14.63 1.10 -10.95
C LYS A 236 13.83 1.96 -11.90
N TYR A 237 13.20 3.00 -11.37
CA TYR A 237 12.38 3.92 -12.14
C TYR A 237 13.09 5.25 -12.30
N GLU A 238 13.12 5.75 -13.53
CA GLU A 238 13.80 7.00 -13.89
C GLU A 238 12.87 7.88 -14.71
N VAL A 239 12.92 9.19 -14.44
CA VAL A 239 12.24 10.22 -15.22
C VAL A 239 13.26 11.28 -15.59
N GLU A 240 13.36 11.57 -16.88
CA GLU A 240 14.31 12.51 -17.47
C GLU A 240 13.56 13.46 -18.41
N ILE A 241 13.92 14.75 -18.42
CA ILE A 241 13.51 15.70 -19.44
C ILE A 241 14.75 15.99 -20.28
N GLU A 242 14.70 15.69 -21.56
CA GLU A 242 15.75 15.95 -22.54
C GLU A 242 15.30 17.11 -23.45
N VAL A 243 16.16 18.11 -23.66
CA VAL A 243 15.85 19.21 -24.58
C VAL A 243 16.18 18.80 -26.01
N VAL A 244 15.23 18.99 -26.92
CA VAL A 244 15.35 18.55 -28.31
C VAL A 244 16.07 19.61 -29.14
N ASN A 245 17.36 19.38 -29.44
CA ASN A 245 18.23 20.34 -30.13
C ASN A 245 17.62 20.97 -31.41
N SER A 246 16.89 20.18 -32.21
CA SER A 246 16.26 20.68 -33.45
C SER A 246 15.19 21.75 -33.20
N GLU A 247 14.51 21.72 -32.05
CA GLU A 247 13.36 22.59 -31.75
C GLU A 247 13.76 23.89 -31.04
N VAL A 248 14.91 23.93 -30.38
CA VAL A 248 15.39 25.10 -29.60
C VAL A 248 16.26 26.06 -30.40
N SER A 249 16.77 25.62 -31.54
CA SER A 249 17.80 26.34 -32.29
C SER A 249 17.39 27.71 -32.89
N ALA A 250 16.12 28.10 -32.77
CA ALA A 250 15.59 29.42 -33.10
C ALA A 250 14.83 30.08 -31.93
N MET A 251 14.87 29.47 -30.74
CA MET A 251 14.13 29.89 -29.56
C MET A 251 14.98 30.82 -28.68
N GLY A 252 14.36 31.82 -28.06
CA GLY A 252 15.01 32.66 -27.07
C GLY A 252 15.14 31.98 -25.71
N LEU A 253 16.16 32.38 -24.93
CA LEU A 253 16.44 31.84 -23.58
C LEU A 253 15.22 31.87 -22.65
N GLU A 254 14.46 32.96 -22.63
CA GLU A 254 13.28 33.10 -21.76
C GLU A 254 12.17 32.09 -22.10
N SER A 255 11.95 31.82 -23.39
CA SER A 255 10.96 30.83 -23.84
C SER A 255 11.38 29.41 -23.45
N LEU A 256 12.67 29.08 -23.61
CA LEU A 256 13.21 27.78 -23.20
C LEU A 256 13.13 27.60 -21.68
N LEU A 257 13.55 28.61 -20.90
CA LEU A 257 13.47 28.58 -19.44
C LEU A 257 12.02 28.42 -18.96
N LYS A 258 11.06 29.11 -19.60
CA LYS A 258 9.65 28.96 -19.29
C LYS A 258 9.16 27.53 -19.57
N GLY A 259 9.41 27.01 -20.77
CA GLY A 259 9.00 25.66 -21.16
C GLY A 259 9.59 24.57 -20.26
N LEU A 260 10.88 24.67 -19.93
CA LEU A 260 11.55 23.77 -19.00
C LEU A 260 10.95 23.83 -17.60
N ARG A 261 10.75 25.02 -17.03
CA ARG A 261 10.16 25.16 -15.68
C ARG A 261 8.73 24.62 -15.63
N GLU A 262 7.93 24.80 -16.68
CA GLU A 262 6.59 24.23 -16.78
C GLU A 262 6.61 22.70 -16.87
N CYS A 263 7.53 22.13 -17.65
CA CYS A 263 7.73 20.68 -17.72
C CYS A 263 8.23 20.11 -16.39
N ILE A 264 9.22 20.73 -15.75
CA ILE A 264 9.72 20.34 -14.42
C ILE A 264 8.58 20.35 -13.41
N LYS A 265 7.78 21.42 -13.36
CA LYS A 265 6.60 21.50 -12.49
C LYS A 265 5.62 20.36 -12.76
N THR A 266 5.40 20.03 -14.03
CA THR A 266 4.50 18.94 -14.44
C THR A 266 4.98 17.58 -13.92
N ILE A 267 6.28 17.29 -14.04
CA ILE A 267 6.87 16.06 -13.50
C ILE A 267 6.77 16.03 -11.97
N LEU A 268 7.15 17.11 -11.30
CA LEU A 268 7.04 17.22 -9.85
C LEU A 268 5.60 17.05 -9.37
N SER A 269 4.62 17.54 -10.15
CA SER A 269 3.20 17.34 -9.84
C SER A 269 2.78 15.88 -9.88
N GLY A 270 3.32 15.09 -10.82
CA GLY A 270 3.13 13.65 -10.85
C GLY A 270 3.80 12.95 -9.66
N ILE A 271 5.08 13.26 -9.40
CA ILE A 271 5.87 12.66 -8.31
C ILE A 271 5.21 12.92 -6.95
N GLN A 272 4.87 14.17 -6.65
CA GLN A 272 4.25 14.57 -5.38
C GLN A 272 2.73 14.33 -5.35
N SER A 273 2.13 13.87 -6.46
CA SER A 273 0.69 13.67 -6.60
C SER A 273 -0.13 14.92 -6.22
N SER A 274 0.37 16.10 -6.60
CA SER A 274 -0.27 17.40 -6.36
C SER A 274 0.04 18.37 -7.48
N ASN A 275 -0.94 19.18 -7.89
CA ASN A 275 -0.73 20.27 -8.85
C ASN A 275 0.10 21.45 -8.27
N PHE A 276 0.43 21.41 -6.98
CA PHE A 276 1.16 22.43 -6.25
C PHE A 276 2.37 21.79 -5.57
N PRO A 277 3.42 21.46 -6.33
CA PRO A 277 4.62 20.87 -5.74
C PRO A 277 5.26 21.82 -4.75
N ILE A 278 5.70 21.28 -3.61
CA ILE A 278 6.36 22.00 -2.52
C ILE A 278 7.79 21.50 -2.34
N SER A 279 8.62 22.29 -1.68
CA SER A 279 10.01 21.89 -1.42
C SER A 279 10.09 20.80 -0.36
N ASN A 280 11.20 20.06 -0.38
CA ASN A 280 11.56 19.08 0.63
C ASN A 280 11.64 19.68 2.05
N ASP A 281 12.04 20.95 2.17
CA ASP A 281 12.03 21.67 3.45
C ASP A 281 10.61 21.93 3.95
N GLU A 282 9.69 22.35 3.07
CA GLU A 282 8.28 22.52 3.43
C GLU A 282 7.64 21.18 3.82
N MET A 283 7.94 20.09 3.11
CA MET A 283 7.48 18.74 3.50
C MET A 283 7.94 18.36 4.91
N ARG A 284 9.23 18.54 5.23
CA ARG A 284 9.78 18.28 6.57
C ARG A 284 9.12 19.14 7.63
N GLN A 285 8.93 20.43 7.36
CA GLN A 285 8.26 21.35 8.28
C GLN A 285 6.83 20.89 8.58
N VAL A 286 6.07 20.47 7.57
CA VAL A 286 4.70 20.00 7.76
C VAL A 286 4.66 18.71 8.56
N GLN A 287 5.59 17.78 8.32
CA GLN A 287 5.73 16.56 9.13
C GLN A 287 6.08 16.87 10.60
N ASP A 288 6.94 17.86 10.84
CA ASP A 288 7.26 18.33 12.20
C ASP A 288 6.06 19.00 12.88
N GLU A 289 5.30 19.83 12.16
CA GLU A 289 4.07 20.45 12.67
C GLU A 289 3.01 19.40 13.00
N TYR A 290 2.82 18.43 12.10
CA TYR A 290 1.94 17.28 12.34
C TYR A 290 2.39 16.48 13.58
N SER A 291 3.68 16.19 13.70
CA SER A 291 4.26 15.50 14.84
C SER A 291 3.99 16.24 16.16
N LYS A 292 4.20 17.57 16.18
CA LYS A 292 3.94 18.40 17.36
C LYS A 292 2.47 18.44 17.73
N LEU A 293 1.58 18.45 16.73
CA LEU A 293 0.14 18.41 16.95
C LEU A 293 -0.27 17.11 17.66
N ILE A 294 0.26 15.96 17.22
CA ILE A 294 -0.19 14.66 17.74
C ILE A 294 0.47 14.27 19.07
N TYR A 295 1.75 14.59 19.29
CA TYR A 295 2.46 14.18 20.51
C TYR A 295 2.51 15.26 21.60
N GLY A 296 2.13 16.49 21.28
CA GLY A 296 2.35 17.64 22.15
C GLY A 296 3.82 18.11 22.09
N GLY A 297 4.03 19.42 22.13
CA GLY A 297 5.34 20.04 21.84
C GLY A 297 6.51 19.61 22.75
N ASP A 298 6.22 19.03 23.92
CA ASP A 298 7.21 18.64 24.93
C ASP A 298 7.60 17.14 24.88
N VAL A 299 6.91 16.33 24.08
CA VAL A 299 7.18 14.88 23.98
C VAL A 299 8.12 14.64 22.80
N ARG A 300 9.24 13.95 23.06
CA ARG A 300 10.13 13.49 21.99
C ARG A 300 9.33 12.55 21.07
N PRO A 301 9.14 12.88 19.79
CA PRO A 301 8.36 12.04 18.91
C PRO A 301 9.03 10.66 18.76
N PRO A 302 8.25 9.60 18.50
CA PRO A 302 8.80 8.30 18.20
C PRO A 302 9.69 8.38 16.96
N SER A 303 10.64 7.44 16.85
CA SER A 303 11.59 7.36 15.72
C SER A 303 10.91 7.27 14.35
N ARG A 304 9.65 6.85 14.29
CA ARG A 304 8.80 6.87 13.10
C ARG A 304 7.45 7.45 13.47
N LEU A 305 7.04 8.49 12.75
CA LEU A 305 5.70 9.06 12.88
C LEU A 305 4.66 8.03 12.43
N ALA A 306 3.50 8.04 13.08
CA ALA A 306 2.40 7.16 12.76
C ALA A 306 1.25 7.92 12.09
N PHE A 307 0.62 7.28 11.10
CA PHE A 307 -0.69 7.69 10.62
C PHE A 307 -1.74 7.31 11.67
N ILE A 308 -2.43 8.30 12.24
CA ILE A 308 -3.31 8.11 13.42
C ILE A 308 -4.76 7.72 13.08
N GLY A 309 -5.13 7.69 11.79
CA GLY A 309 -6.45 7.24 11.36
C GLY A 309 -6.60 5.72 11.54
N PRO A 310 -7.61 5.23 12.30
CA PRO A 310 -7.79 3.81 12.58
C PRO A 310 -8.38 3.05 11.40
N SER A 311 -7.99 1.78 11.24
CA SER A 311 -8.65 0.87 10.29
C SER A 311 -9.96 0.29 10.86
N SER A 312 -10.95 0.05 10.00
CA SER A 312 -12.23 -0.58 10.35
C SER A 312 -12.20 -2.09 10.15
N VAL A 313 -12.98 -2.82 10.94
CA VAL A 313 -13.13 -4.28 10.92
C VAL A 313 -14.25 -4.69 9.95
N THR A 314 -14.11 -5.81 9.24
CA THR A 314 -15.20 -6.35 8.41
C THR A 314 -16.43 -6.68 9.25
N LEU A 315 -17.61 -6.22 8.82
CA LEU A 315 -18.89 -6.50 9.47
C LEU A 315 -19.25 -7.99 9.30
N GLN A 316 -19.56 -8.68 10.40
CA GLN A 316 -19.95 -10.10 10.40
C GLN A 316 -21.37 -10.29 10.98
N ILE A 317 -21.97 -11.48 10.79
CA ILE A 317 -23.30 -11.83 11.29
C ILE A 317 -23.45 -11.55 12.80
N LYS A 318 -22.44 -11.88 13.60
CA LYS A 318 -22.42 -11.60 15.05
C LYS A 318 -22.56 -10.11 15.41
N ASN A 319 -22.17 -9.22 14.51
CA ASN A 319 -22.27 -7.76 14.71
C ASN A 319 -23.63 -7.21 14.33
N ILE A 320 -24.46 -7.95 13.60
CA ILE A 320 -25.83 -7.58 13.25
C ILE A 320 -26.87 -8.36 14.08
N ALA A 321 -26.42 -9.26 14.95
CA ALA A 321 -27.27 -10.03 15.85
C ALA A 321 -27.89 -9.13 16.95
N PRO A 322 -29.01 -9.56 17.56
CA PRO A 322 -29.61 -8.88 18.70
C PRO A 322 -28.60 -8.55 19.80
N ILE A 323 -28.82 -7.43 20.49
CA ILE A 323 -27.92 -6.95 21.54
C ILE A 323 -27.84 -8.01 22.65
N GLY A 324 -26.62 -8.37 23.03
CA GLY A 324 -26.37 -9.36 24.08
C GLY A 324 -26.36 -10.82 23.60
N ALA A 325 -26.76 -11.11 22.36
CA ALA A 325 -26.67 -12.46 21.79
C ALA A 325 -25.23 -12.97 21.77
N TYR A 326 -24.29 -12.07 21.46
CA TYR A 326 -22.85 -12.34 21.46
C TYR A 326 -22.11 -11.38 22.39
N LYS A 327 -20.96 -11.80 22.91
CA LYS A 327 -20.00 -10.92 23.63
C LYS A 327 -19.45 -9.79 22.74
N MET A 328 -19.64 -9.88 21.42
CA MET A 328 -19.16 -8.89 20.45
C MET A 328 -20.14 -7.71 20.31
N PRO A 329 -19.65 -6.50 19.97
CA PRO A 329 -20.50 -5.34 19.74
C PRO A 329 -21.50 -5.57 18.61
N SER A 330 -22.74 -5.15 18.83
CA SER A 330 -23.82 -5.14 17.83
C SER A 330 -24.04 -3.74 17.28
N ILE A 331 -24.25 -3.61 15.97
CA ILE A 331 -24.55 -2.34 15.28
C ILE A 331 -25.95 -1.81 15.59
N ARG A 332 -26.80 -2.63 16.22
CA ARG A 332 -28.19 -2.31 16.56
C ARG A 332 -28.35 -1.28 17.68
N LYS A 333 -27.25 -0.71 18.20
CA LYS A 333 -27.28 0.32 19.26
C LYS A 333 -26.13 1.31 19.13
N ASN A 334 -26.45 2.61 19.10
CA ASN A 334 -25.48 3.71 19.09
C ASN A 334 -24.51 3.67 17.91
N TYR A 335 -24.98 3.32 16.71
CA TYR A 335 -24.20 3.40 15.48
C TYR A 335 -24.77 4.43 14.52
N SER A 336 -23.85 4.96 13.72
CA SER A 336 -24.14 5.74 12.52
C SER A 336 -23.71 4.95 11.30
N VAL A 337 -24.30 5.27 10.15
CA VAL A 337 -23.89 4.70 8.87
C VAL A 337 -23.61 5.82 7.85
N THR A 338 -22.58 5.60 7.05
CA THR A 338 -22.23 6.43 5.88
C THR A 338 -21.77 5.52 4.75
N ASP A 339 -21.71 6.04 3.54
CA ASP A 339 -21.19 5.32 2.38
C ASP A 339 -19.69 5.05 2.55
N LYS A 340 -19.23 3.95 1.93
CA LYS A 340 -17.81 3.73 1.69
C LYS A 340 -17.48 4.22 0.28
N ALA A 341 -16.74 5.32 0.16
CA ALA A 341 -16.37 5.85 -1.15
C ALA A 341 -15.14 5.10 -1.65
N ASP A 342 -15.03 4.96 -2.96
CA ASP A 342 -13.80 4.47 -3.60
C ASP A 342 -12.79 5.60 -3.75
N GLY A 343 -12.24 6.05 -2.61
CA GLY A 343 -11.29 7.15 -2.51
C GLY A 343 -10.01 6.77 -1.77
N LEU A 344 -8.96 7.57 -1.96
CA LEU A 344 -7.70 7.41 -1.23
C LEU A 344 -7.84 8.01 0.16
N ARG A 345 -7.74 7.20 1.21
CA ARG A 345 -7.78 7.69 2.60
C ARG A 345 -6.62 8.65 2.85
N LYS A 346 -6.91 9.88 3.28
CA LYS A 346 -5.92 10.91 3.61
C LYS A 346 -6.43 11.73 4.78
N LEU A 347 -5.52 12.20 5.63
CA LEU A 347 -5.82 13.25 6.60
C LEU A 347 -5.77 14.60 5.90
N LEU A 348 -6.66 15.52 6.24
CA LEU A 348 -6.57 16.93 5.84
C LEU A 348 -6.06 17.74 7.03
N PHE A 349 -4.86 18.30 6.88
CA PHE A 349 -4.18 19.08 7.91
C PHE A 349 -4.11 20.55 7.52
N ILE A 350 -4.60 21.43 8.39
CA ILE A 350 -4.44 22.88 8.26
C ILE A 350 -3.29 23.28 9.17
N SER A 351 -2.18 23.73 8.58
CA SER A 351 -0.96 24.04 9.33
C SER A 351 -1.11 25.29 10.20
N SER A 352 -0.10 25.55 11.03
CA SER A 352 -0.03 26.75 11.86
C SER A 352 0.02 28.05 11.04
N GLY A 353 0.45 27.97 9.78
CA GLY A 353 0.45 29.07 8.81
C GLY A 353 -0.82 29.15 7.96
N GLY A 354 -1.81 28.27 8.17
CA GLY A 354 -3.07 28.25 7.44
C GLY A 354 -3.06 27.52 6.10
N LYS A 355 -1.91 27.01 5.63
CA LYS A 355 -1.86 26.18 4.41
C LYS A 355 -2.53 24.82 4.67
N MET A 356 -3.27 24.34 3.68
CA MET A 356 -3.98 23.05 3.75
C MET A 356 -3.21 21.95 3.02
N TYR A 357 -2.96 20.84 3.70
CA TYR A 357 -2.22 19.69 3.18
C TYR A 357 -3.05 18.41 3.32
N LEU A 358 -2.90 17.50 2.36
CA LEU A 358 -3.34 16.11 2.52
C LEU A 358 -2.13 15.25 2.93
N ILE A 359 -2.33 14.37 3.91
CA ILE A 359 -1.32 13.45 4.41
C ILE A 359 -1.83 12.02 4.22
N ASP A 360 -1.12 11.21 3.45
CA ASP A 360 -1.52 9.83 3.18
C ASP A 360 -1.06 8.85 4.29
N PRO A 361 -1.45 7.56 4.24
CA PRO A 361 -1.06 6.56 5.23
C PRO A 361 0.44 6.22 5.29
N LEU A 362 1.22 6.69 4.31
CA LEU A 362 2.68 6.62 4.27
C LEU A 362 3.33 7.94 4.74
N LEU A 363 2.52 8.92 5.15
CA LEU A 363 2.91 10.27 5.59
C LEU A 363 3.54 11.12 4.49
N ASN A 364 3.23 10.84 3.22
CA ASN A 364 3.55 11.76 2.13
C ASN A 364 2.64 12.99 2.25
N VAL A 365 3.25 14.18 2.15
CA VAL A 365 2.57 15.47 2.28
C VAL A 365 2.24 16.02 0.89
N GLN A 366 0.99 16.41 0.68
CA GLN A 366 0.50 16.97 -0.58
C GLN A 366 -0.13 18.32 -0.31
N PHE A 367 0.48 19.40 -0.81
CA PHE A 367 -0.14 20.72 -0.70
C PHE A 367 -1.36 20.81 -1.62
N THR A 368 -2.48 21.31 -1.08
CA THR A 368 -3.75 21.36 -1.83
C THR A 368 -3.86 22.60 -2.73
N GLY A 369 -2.96 23.58 -2.56
CA GLY A 369 -3.10 24.89 -3.18
C GLY A 369 -4.07 25.82 -2.45
N LEU A 370 -4.61 25.41 -1.29
CA LEU A 370 -5.53 26.21 -0.48
C LEU A 370 -4.86 26.75 0.79
N VAL A 371 -5.28 27.95 1.18
CA VAL A 371 -4.88 28.64 2.42
C VAL A 371 -6.12 29.16 3.13
N VAL A 372 -6.15 29.03 4.45
CA VAL A 372 -7.18 29.58 5.32
C VAL A 372 -6.56 30.72 6.13
N ASP A 373 -7.05 31.95 5.90
CA ASP A 373 -6.53 33.14 6.59
C ASP A 373 -6.94 33.18 8.08
N ILE A 374 -8.14 32.66 8.37
CA ILE A 374 -8.75 32.74 9.69
C ILE A 374 -8.06 31.76 10.64
N LYS A 375 -7.32 32.30 11.62
CA LYS A 375 -6.53 31.54 12.61
C LYS A 375 -7.33 30.53 13.44
N ALA A 376 -8.65 30.69 13.53
CA ALA A 376 -9.51 29.74 14.25
C ALA A 376 -9.51 28.33 13.62
N PHE A 377 -9.19 28.21 12.32
CA PHE A 377 -9.12 26.94 11.61
C PHE A 377 -7.71 26.33 11.61
N HIS A 378 -6.68 27.07 12.03
CA HIS A 378 -5.28 26.58 12.01
C HIS A 378 -5.10 25.44 13.01
N ASN A 379 -4.09 24.58 12.78
CA ASN A 379 -3.81 23.40 13.62
C ASN A 379 -5.03 22.47 13.77
N THR A 380 -5.76 22.28 12.67
CA THR A 380 -6.96 21.41 12.60
C THR A 380 -6.64 20.19 11.74
N LEU A 381 -7.11 19.02 12.18
CA LEU A 381 -6.87 17.74 11.51
C LEU A 381 -8.17 16.96 11.34
N PHE A 382 -8.52 16.71 10.08
CA PHE A 382 -9.66 15.86 9.69
C PHE A 382 -9.16 14.51 9.18
N ASP A 383 -10.01 13.49 9.27
CA ASP A 383 -9.85 12.22 8.55
C ASP A 383 -10.93 12.09 7.47
N GLY A 384 -10.56 11.52 6.33
CA GLY A 384 -11.38 11.59 5.13
C GLY A 384 -10.88 10.73 3.97
N GLU A 385 -11.69 10.72 2.91
CA GLU A 385 -11.40 10.05 1.65
C GLU A 385 -11.22 11.10 0.55
N HIS A 386 -10.10 11.04 -0.17
CA HIS A 386 -9.82 11.90 -1.31
C HIS A 386 -10.22 11.18 -2.61
N VAL A 387 -11.27 11.66 -3.25
CA VAL A 387 -11.83 11.15 -4.50
C VAL A 387 -11.43 12.06 -5.67
N LEU A 388 -10.67 11.53 -6.61
CA LEU A 388 -10.16 12.30 -7.76
C LEU A 388 -11.20 12.43 -8.89
N HIS A 389 -12.00 11.40 -9.11
CA HIS A 389 -12.95 11.33 -10.23
C HIS A 389 -14.37 10.99 -9.76
N ASP A 390 -15.36 11.50 -10.48
CA ASP A 390 -16.75 11.15 -10.30
C ASP A 390 -17.06 9.76 -10.91
N LYS A 391 -18.31 9.30 -10.77
CA LYS A 391 -18.78 8.01 -11.31
C LYS A 391 -18.69 7.88 -12.83
N ASN A 392 -18.56 9.00 -13.56
CA ASN A 392 -18.41 9.04 -15.02
C ASN A 392 -16.94 9.21 -15.44
N GLY A 393 -16.00 9.22 -14.49
CA GLY A 393 -14.57 9.43 -14.75
C GLY A 393 -14.15 10.91 -14.87
N ALA A 394 -15.06 11.88 -14.64
CA ALA A 394 -14.71 13.29 -14.70
C ALA A 394 -13.92 13.72 -13.46
N PHE A 395 -12.87 14.52 -13.63
CA PHE A 395 -12.03 14.99 -12.52
C PHE A 395 -12.79 15.99 -11.63
N ILE A 396 -12.93 15.66 -10.34
CA ILE A 396 -13.67 16.47 -9.35
C ILE A 396 -12.81 16.96 -8.17
N ASN A 397 -11.69 16.28 -7.88
CA ASN A 397 -10.79 16.59 -6.76
C ASN A 397 -11.53 16.92 -5.45
N LEU A 398 -12.23 15.93 -4.90
CA LEU A 398 -13.15 16.05 -3.78
C LEU A 398 -12.59 15.34 -2.53
N TYR A 399 -12.41 16.08 -1.45
CA TYR A 399 -12.10 15.52 -0.13
C TYR A 399 -13.39 15.38 0.70
N LEU A 400 -13.69 14.15 1.10
CA LEU A 400 -14.84 13.76 1.89
C LEU A 400 -14.40 13.50 3.34
N ALA A 401 -14.52 14.50 4.20
CA ALA A 401 -14.24 14.36 5.62
C ALA A 401 -15.31 13.48 6.28
N PHE A 402 -14.90 12.47 7.03
CA PHE A 402 -15.80 11.63 7.81
C PHE A 402 -15.57 11.72 9.32
N ASP A 403 -14.46 12.31 9.76
CA ASP A 403 -14.16 12.54 11.18
C ASP A 403 -13.22 13.75 11.38
N ILE A 404 -13.10 14.18 12.64
CA ILE A 404 -12.20 15.27 13.05
C ILE A 404 -11.48 14.91 14.35
N TYR A 405 -10.16 15.11 14.37
CA TYR A 405 -9.28 14.64 15.44
C TYR A 405 -8.72 15.78 16.28
N PHE A 406 -8.36 16.90 15.65
CA PHE A 406 -7.80 18.05 16.34
C PHE A 406 -8.50 19.32 15.88
N LEU A 407 -8.78 20.22 16.83
CA LEU A 407 -9.36 21.54 16.62
C LEU A 407 -8.46 22.59 17.25
N LYS A 408 -7.93 23.52 16.46
CA LYS A 408 -7.14 24.64 16.98
C LYS A 408 -5.99 24.18 17.90
N GLY A 409 -5.34 23.07 17.57
CA GLY A 409 -4.26 22.47 18.35
C GLY A 409 -4.69 21.52 19.47
N GLU A 410 -5.98 21.48 19.83
CA GLU A 410 -6.50 20.63 20.90
C GLU A 410 -7.04 19.31 20.34
N SER A 411 -6.76 18.19 21.02
CA SER A 411 -7.41 16.92 20.70
C SER A 411 -8.91 17.03 20.96
N VAL A 412 -9.70 16.47 20.05
CA VAL A 412 -11.13 16.21 20.26
C VAL A 412 -11.47 14.73 20.12
N ARG A 413 -10.45 13.87 19.99
CA ARG A 413 -10.58 12.44 19.74
C ARG A 413 -11.36 11.72 20.83
N GLU A 414 -11.25 12.18 22.07
CA GLU A 414 -11.92 11.65 23.25
C GLU A 414 -13.43 11.92 23.28
N ARG A 415 -13.90 12.90 22.49
CA ARG A 415 -15.33 13.22 22.41
C ARG A 415 -16.09 12.15 21.62
N SER A 416 -17.38 12.01 21.94
CA SER A 416 -18.31 11.19 21.15
C SER A 416 -18.32 11.64 19.68
N PHE A 417 -18.45 10.67 18.77
CA PHE A 417 -18.63 10.98 17.35
C PHE A 417 -19.93 11.79 17.13
N TYR A 418 -21.04 11.32 17.70
CA TYR A 418 -22.36 11.95 17.64
C TYR A 418 -23.14 11.74 18.95
N THR A 419 -23.98 12.70 19.31
CA THR A 419 -24.94 12.57 20.42
C THR A 419 -26.21 13.35 20.14
N SER A 420 -27.37 12.77 20.45
CA SER A 420 -28.68 13.43 20.40
C SER A 420 -28.99 14.24 21.67
N ASN A 421 -28.16 14.14 22.71
CA ASN A 421 -28.33 14.94 23.92
C ASN A 421 -28.09 16.42 23.60
N LYS A 422 -29.14 17.25 23.67
CA LYS A 422 -29.13 18.68 23.35
C LYS A 422 -28.05 19.48 24.09
N GLU A 423 -27.66 19.09 25.31
CA GLU A 423 -26.63 19.79 26.09
C GLU A 423 -25.20 19.58 25.52
N HIS A 424 -24.98 18.48 24.82
CA HIS A 424 -23.67 18.06 24.32
C HIS A 424 -23.62 17.88 22.79
N ALA A 425 -24.77 17.93 22.11
CA ALA A 425 -24.92 17.72 20.67
C ALA A 425 -24.01 18.66 19.87
N ASP A 426 -23.91 19.92 20.31
CA ASP A 426 -23.10 20.94 19.65
C ASP A 426 -21.59 20.75 19.75
N LYS A 427 -21.13 19.86 20.62
CA LYS A 427 -19.70 19.60 20.93
C LYS A 427 -19.21 18.24 20.43
N SER A 428 -20.06 17.46 19.76
CA SER A 428 -19.68 16.17 19.17
C SER A 428 -18.68 16.36 18.01
N ARG A 429 -17.88 15.34 17.71
CA ARG A 429 -16.92 15.41 16.59
C ARG A 429 -17.63 15.67 15.25
N HIS A 430 -18.75 14.99 15.00
CA HIS A 430 -19.54 15.17 13.79
C HIS A 430 -20.09 16.60 13.66
N SER A 431 -20.67 17.17 14.72
CA SER A 431 -21.19 18.55 14.69
C SER A 431 -20.08 19.59 14.48
N GLU A 432 -18.93 19.40 15.13
CA GLU A 432 -17.78 20.29 14.98
C GLU A 432 -17.19 20.20 13.56
N MET A 433 -17.08 18.99 13.00
CA MET A 433 -16.65 18.77 11.63
C MET A 433 -17.56 19.53 10.64
N LEU A 434 -18.88 19.41 10.78
CA LEU A 434 -19.84 20.13 9.93
C LEU A 434 -19.68 21.65 10.08
N LYS A 435 -19.60 22.16 11.31
CA LYS A 435 -19.41 23.60 11.59
C LYS A 435 -18.12 24.11 10.97
N TYR A 436 -17.02 23.39 11.12
CA TYR A 436 -15.73 23.81 10.59
C TYR A 436 -15.73 23.81 9.06
N ILE A 437 -16.19 22.75 8.42
CA ILE A 437 -16.21 22.66 6.95
C ILE A 437 -17.15 23.71 6.35
N ALA A 438 -18.31 23.96 6.95
CA ALA A 438 -19.26 24.95 6.44
C ALA A 438 -18.77 26.40 6.55
N ASN A 439 -17.95 26.71 7.56
CA ASN A 439 -17.45 28.06 7.82
C ASN A 439 -16.01 28.30 7.34
N MET A 440 -15.33 27.27 6.83
CA MET A 440 -13.96 27.37 6.37
C MET A 440 -13.88 28.14 5.04
N ASP A 441 -13.40 29.38 5.11
CA ASP A 441 -13.09 30.21 3.93
C ASP A 441 -11.69 29.88 3.40
N ALA A 442 -11.58 28.74 2.71
CA ALA A 442 -10.33 28.29 2.09
C ALA A 442 -10.15 28.94 0.71
N LYS A 443 -9.05 29.69 0.53
CA LYS A 443 -8.77 30.44 -0.69
C LYS A 443 -7.63 29.79 -1.49
N PRO A 444 -7.73 29.74 -2.83
CA PRO A 444 -6.62 29.34 -3.68
C PRO A 444 -5.43 30.30 -3.51
N VAL A 445 -4.22 29.75 -3.48
CA VAL A 445 -2.98 30.57 -3.52
C VAL A 445 -2.87 31.37 -4.83
N LEU A 446 -3.42 30.82 -5.92
CA LEU A 446 -3.48 31.47 -7.23
C LEU A 446 -4.84 32.17 -7.40
N LYS A 447 -4.86 33.50 -7.34
CA LYS A 447 -6.08 34.34 -7.33
C LYS A 447 -7.03 34.16 -8.53
N SER A 448 -6.54 33.64 -9.65
CA SER A 448 -7.33 33.44 -10.89
C SER A 448 -7.81 31.99 -11.10
N ALA A 449 -7.52 31.07 -10.17
CA ALA A 449 -7.86 29.66 -10.33
C ALA A 449 -9.23 29.31 -9.72
N LYS A 450 -9.98 28.44 -10.41
CA LYS A 450 -11.08 27.66 -9.79
C LYS A 450 -10.52 26.92 -8.57
N SER A 451 -11.33 26.76 -7.50
CA SER A 451 -10.87 26.08 -6.29
C SER A 451 -10.19 24.75 -6.63
N PRO A 452 -8.92 24.56 -6.27
CA PRO A 452 -8.18 23.38 -6.67
C PRO A 452 -8.67 22.10 -5.99
N LEU A 453 -9.28 22.21 -4.81
CA LEU A 453 -9.85 21.10 -4.04
C LEU A 453 -11.24 21.52 -3.52
N THR A 454 -12.19 20.59 -3.53
CA THR A 454 -13.48 20.76 -2.85
C THR A 454 -13.46 19.95 -1.56
N VAL A 455 -13.81 20.56 -0.42
CA VAL A 455 -13.91 19.87 0.87
C VAL A 455 -15.38 19.76 1.26
N GLN A 456 -15.84 18.55 1.57
CA GLN A 456 -17.21 18.27 2.00
C GLN A 456 -17.19 17.29 3.17
N ALA A 457 -18.16 17.42 4.07
CA ALA A 457 -18.42 16.37 5.06
C ALA A 457 -19.22 15.24 4.40
N LYS A 458 -18.90 13.99 4.75
CA LYS A 458 -19.71 12.83 4.39
C LYS A 458 -21.10 12.95 5.00
N ARG A 459 -22.08 12.38 4.30
CA ARG A 459 -23.45 12.26 4.79
C ARG A 459 -23.50 11.08 5.76
N PHE A 460 -23.90 11.36 7.00
CA PHE A 460 -24.15 10.34 8.01
C PHE A 460 -25.64 10.21 8.31
N TYR A 461 -26.06 8.99 8.60
CA TYR A 461 -27.38 8.65 9.08
C TYR A 461 -27.27 8.16 10.52
N PHE A 462 -28.12 8.67 11.41
CA PHE A 462 -28.11 8.39 12.85
C PHE A 462 -29.46 7.86 13.30
N ASP A 463 -29.45 6.97 14.30
CA ASP A 463 -30.65 6.59 15.04
C ASP A 463 -30.83 7.55 16.23
N ASP A 464 -31.55 8.64 16.01
CA ASP A 464 -31.70 9.75 16.95
C ASP A 464 -32.98 9.68 17.82
N GLY A 465 -33.70 8.56 17.80
CA GLY A 465 -34.89 8.35 18.64
C GLY A 465 -36.13 9.14 18.19
N GLU A 466 -35.98 10.40 17.78
CA GLU A 466 -37.05 11.38 17.58
C GLU A 466 -37.01 12.13 16.23
N SER A 467 -36.02 11.97 15.35
CA SER A 467 -35.87 12.85 14.16
C SER A 467 -35.26 12.22 12.90
N GLY A 468 -35.22 10.89 12.83
CA GLY A 468 -35.06 10.10 11.60
C GLY A 468 -36.27 10.20 10.64
N ILE A 469 -36.54 11.42 10.14
CA ILE A 469 -37.10 11.75 8.83
C ILE A 469 -38.58 11.37 8.60
N ALA A 470 -39.38 12.37 8.20
CA ALA A 470 -40.77 12.26 7.75
C ALA A 470 -41.05 11.22 6.62
N GLY A 471 -40.01 10.54 6.11
CA GLY A 471 -40.10 9.42 5.17
C GLY A 471 -40.03 8.02 5.81
N ILE A 472 -39.49 7.86 7.03
CA ILE A 472 -39.48 6.55 7.71
C ILE A 472 -40.86 6.27 8.32
N ALA A 473 -41.58 7.31 8.75
CA ALA A 473 -42.96 7.18 9.24
C ALA A 473 -43.94 6.67 8.16
N ALA A 474 -43.65 6.88 6.87
CA ALA A 474 -44.46 6.36 5.77
C ALA A 474 -44.16 4.88 5.44
N ILE A 475 -42.99 4.36 5.85
CA ILE A 475 -42.60 2.96 5.64
C ILE A 475 -43.07 2.08 6.81
N PHE A 476 -43.21 2.66 8.01
CA PHE A 476 -43.67 1.96 9.21
C PHE A 476 -45.01 2.53 9.68
N GLU A 477 -46.11 1.98 9.16
CA GLU A 477 -47.50 2.37 9.48
C GLU A 477 -47.96 2.06 10.93
N THR A 478 -47.07 1.71 11.86
CA THR A 478 -47.48 1.30 13.20
C THR A 478 -46.59 1.90 14.28
N LYS A 479 -47.21 2.46 15.32
CA LYS A 479 -46.56 2.90 16.56
C LYS A 479 -45.65 1.77 17.07
N ILE A 480 -44.36 2.04 17.10
CA ILE A 480 -43.31 1.06 17.42
C ILE A 480 -43.12 0.97 18.95
N GLY A 481 -43.23 -0.24 19.51
CA GLY A 481 -42.74 -0.57 20.86
C GLY A 481 -41.21 -0.73 20.91
N GLU A 482 -40.63 -0.88 22.10
CA GLU A 482 -39.16 -0.93 22.32
C GLU A 482 -38.42 -1.97 21.46
N GLU A 483 -39.08 -3.04 21.00
CA GLU A 483 -38.47 -4.07 20.16
C GLU A 483 -38.05 -3.57 18.76
N ASN A 484 -38.77 -2.64 18.11
CA ASN A 484 -38.39 -2.18 16.76
C ASN A 484 -37.35 -1.04 16.73
N ALA A 485 -36.90 -0.52 17.88
CA ALA A 485 -35.76 0.41 17.92
C ALA A 485 -34.46 -0.27 17.46
N SER A 486 -34.34 -1.58 17.72
CA SER A 486 -33.16 -2.40 17.37
C SER A 486 -33.00 -2.71 15.87
N GLU A 487 -34.01 -2.36 15.04
CA GLU A 487 -34.03 -2.61 13.58
C GLU A 487 -33.73 -1.35 12.76
N ARG A 488 -33.75 -0.16 13.37
CA ARG A 488 -33.64 1.12 12.66
C ARG A 488 -32.35 1.26 11.86
N ILE A 489 -31.25 0.72 12.36
CA ILE A 489 -29.95 0.78 11.68
C ILE A 489 -30.00 0.20 10.26
N PHE A 490 -30.77 -0.88 10.02
CA PHE A 490 -30.88 -1.49 8.68
C PHE A 490 -31.66 -0.60 7.71
N ALA A 491 -32.69 0.10 8.18
CA ALA A 491 -33.39 1.10 7.39
C ALA A 491 -32.46 2.26 6.99
N LEU A 492 -31.59 2.70 7.91
CA LEU A 492 -30.56 3.70 7.62
C LEU A 492 -29.52 3.17 6.63
N CYS A 493 -29.09 1.90 6.75
CA CYS A 493 -28.20 1.26 5.79
C CYS A 493 -28.83 1.21 4.39
N LYS A 494 -30.11 0.84 4.29
CA LYS A 494 -30.86 0.86 3.04
C LYS A 494 -30.90 2.27 2.44
N GLN A 495 -31.29 3.27 3.23
CA GLN A 495 -31.34 4.66 2.77
C GLN A 495 -29.96 5.16 2.30
N CYS A 496 -28.89 4.77 2.98
CA CYS A 496 -27.53 5.10 2.60
C CYS A 496 -27.14 4.45 1.25
N LEU A 497 -27.43 3.16 1.05
CA LEU A 497 -27.13 2.44 -0.19
C LEU A 497 -27.93 2.95 -1.39
N GLU A 498 -29.18 3.37 -1.18
CA GLU A 498 -30.08 3.87 -2.23
C GLU A 498 -29.89 5.37 -2.53
N SER A 499 -29.02 6.05 -1.78
CA SER A 499 -28.74 7.46 -2.00
C SER A 499 -27.85 7.70 -3.22
N GLU A 500 -28.11 8.80 -3.92
CA GLU A 500 -27.25 9.20 -5.03
C GLU A 500 -25.98 9.90 -4.56
N TYR A 501 -24.84 9.37 -4.99
CA TYR A 501 -23.52 9.94 -4.79
C TYR A 501 -22.91 10.38 -6.12
N LYS A 502 -22.06 11.41 -6.07
CA LYS A 502 -21.30 11.88 -7.25
C LYS A 502 -20.18 10.91 -7.62
N TYR A 503 -19.73 10.10 -6.68
CA TYR A 503 -18.58 9.21 -6.79
C TYR A 503 -19.00 7.75 -6.64
N VAL A 504 -18.10 6.84 -7.00
CA VAL A 504 -18.31 5.40 -6.83
C VAL A 504 -18.27 5.05 -5.35
N THR A 505 -19.22 4.21 -4.93
CA THR A 505 -19.28 3.66 -3.57
C THR A 505 -19.20 2.14 -3.65
N ASP A 506 -18.50 1.50 -2.71
CA ASP A 506 -18.25 0.06 -2.70
C ASP A 506 -18.74 -0.63 -1.41
N GLY A 507 -19.59 0.04 -0.65
CA GLY A 507 -20.16 -0.50 0.59
C GLY A 507 -20.56 0.57 1.61
N LEU A 508 -20.51 0.19 2.88
CA LEU A 508 -20.92 1.01 4.02
C LEU A 508 -19.81 1.07 5.09
N ILE A 509 -19.74 2.19 5.79
CA ILE A 509 -18.98 2.34 7.03
C ILE A 509 -19.95 2.57 8.18
N LEU A 510 -19.81 1.76 9.24
CA LEU A 510 -20.58 1.92 10.47
C LEU A 510 -19.66 2.37 11.59
N THR A 511 -19.96 3.55 12.14
CA THR A 511 -19.15 4.22 13.16
C THR A 511 -19.93 4.34 14.46
N PRO A 512 -19.35 3.92 15.61
CA PRO A 512 -20.02 4.05 16.90
C PRO A 512 -20.17 5.52 17.30
N CYS A 513 -21.39 5.92 17.67
CA CYS A 513 -21.73 7.31 17.97
C CYS A 513 -21.09 7.81 19.27
N ASN A 514 -21.05 6.98 20.31
CA ASN A 514 -20.79 7.42 21.70
C ASN A 514 -19.35 7.19 22.19
N THR A 515 -18.43 6.72 21.35
CA THR A 515 -17.04 6.45 21.73
C THR A 515 -16.06 7.45 21.11
N GLY A 516 -14.89 7.62 21.74
CA GLY A 516 -13.78 8.36 21.16
C GLY A 516 -13.09 7.60 20.02
N VAL A 517 -12.24 8.28 19.24
CA VAL A 517 -11.52 7.72 18.08
C VAL A 517 -10.69 6.52 18.51
N GLY A 518 -11.05 5.33 18.04
CA GLY A 518 -10.32 4.12 18.38
C GLY A 518 -10.61 3.52 19.74
N GLY A 519 -11.53 4.12 20.52
CA GLY A 519 -11.93 3.66 21.84
C GLY A 519 -12.96 2.54 21.80
N THR A 520 -13.08 1.83 22.92
CA THR A 520 -14.15 0.83 23.17
C THR A 520 -15.22 1.33 24.14
N THR A 521 -14.95 2.43 24.86
CA THR A 521 -15.87 3.09 25.79
C THR A 521 -15.88 4.61 25.56
N PRO A 522 -16.91 5.35 26.01
CA PRO A 522 -16.91 6.81 25.96
C PRO A 522 -15.65 7.40 26.62
N GLY A 523 -15.08 8.46 26.02
CA GLY A 523 -13.85 9.10 26.49
C GLY A 523 -12.54 8.38 26.16
N GLN A 524 -12.58 7.08 25.80
CA GLN A 524 -11.38 6.33 25.45
C GLN A 524 -10.92 6.65 24.03
N VAL A 525 -9.60 6.74 23.84
CA VAL A 525 -8.97 6.95 22.53
C VAL A 525 -7.92 5.87 22.23
N GLY A 526 -7.72 5.60 20.94
CA GLY A 526 -6.67 4.71 20.47
C GLY A 526 -5.26 5.32 20.52
N PRO A 527 -4.22 4.50 20.31
CA PRO A 527 -2.83 4.94 20.33
C PRO A 527 -2.51 5.99 19.25
N LEU A 528 -1.41 6.73 19.45
CA LEU A 528 -0.88 7.75 18.52
C LEU A 528 0.52 7.37 17.97
N ASP A 529 1.15 6.34 18.52
CA ASP A 529 2.50 5.88 18.21
C ASP A 529 2.54 4.80 17.12
N ARG A 530 1.38 4.27 16.70
CA ARG A 530 1.28 3.20 15.70
C ARG A 530 -0.05 3.20 14.96
N LYS A 531 -0.05 2.59 13.78
CA LYS A 531 -1.29 2.20 13.09
C LYS A 531 -2.05 1.20 13.95
N PHE A 532 -3.37 1.32 13.99
CA PHE A 532 -4.21 0.42 14.79
C PHE A 532 -5.58 0.23 14.15
N THR A 533 -6.28 -0.81 14.62
CA THR A 533 -7.64 -1.16 14.18
C THR A 533 -8.64 -0.77 15.26
N TRP A 534 -9.71 -0.08 14.87
CA TRP A 534 -10.79 0.29 15.78
C TRP A 534 -11.83 -0.82 15.81
N ALA A 535 -11.83 -1.60 16.90
CA ALA A 535 -12.66 -2.81 17.04
C ALA A 535 -14.17 -2.57 16.95
N LEU A 536 -14.63 -1.33 17.16
CA LEU A 536 -16.03 -0.93 17.07
C LEU A 536 -16.38 -0.28 15.72
N SER A 537 -15.41 0.10 14.88
CA SER A 537 -15.70 0.65 13.56
C SER A 537 -15.79 -0.48 12.55
N PHE A 538 -16.92 -0.60 11.87
CA PHE A 538 -17.15 -1.67 10.89
C PHE A 538 -17.16 -1.15 9.46
N LYS A 539 -16.66 -1.97 8.54
CA LYS A 539 -16.82 -1.82 7.09
C LYS A 539 -17.64 -2.99 6.57
N TRP A 540 -18.65 -2.71 5.76
CA TRP A 540 -19.40 -3.71 5.01
C TRP A 540 -19.16 -3.49 3.52
N LYS A 541 -18.98 -4.57 2.78
CA LYS A 541 -18.89 -4.58 1.32
C LYS A 541 -19.82 -5.67 0.79
N PRO A 542 -20.38 -5.51 -0.43
CA PRO A 542 -21.00 -6.62 -1.13
C PRO A 542 -20.03 -7.82 -1.22
N PRO A 543 -20.47 -9.05 -0.95
CA PRO A 543 -19.58 -10.21 -0.82
C PRO A 543 -18.68 -10.47 -2.03
N GLN A 544 -19.16 -10.15 -3.24
CA GLN A 544 -18.42 -10.28 -4.50
C GLN A 544 -17.20 -9.35 -4.62
N TYR A 545 -17.10 -8.32 -3.78
CA TYR A 545 -15.99 -7.36 -3.75
C TYR A 545 -15.02 -7.58 -2.58
N ASN A 546 -15.14 -8.72 -1.89
CA ASN A 546 -14.18 -9.12 -0.86
C ASN A 546 -12.88 -9.62 -1.48
N THR A 547 -11.76 -9.08 -1.01
CA THR A 547 -10.42 -9.39 -1.53
C THR A 547 -9.41 -9.59 -0.39
N VAL A 548 -8.38 -10.39 -0.66
CA VAL A 548 -7.23 -10.61 0.23
C VAL A 548 -5.94 -10.36 -0.55
N ASP A 549 -5.06 -9.56 0.03
CA ASP A 549 -3.71 -9.32 -0.49
C ASP A 549 -2.76 -10.43 0.02
N PHE A 550 -2.38 -11.37 -0.85
CA PHE A 550 -1.48 -12.48 -0.52
C PHE A 550 -0.06 -12.22 -1.03
N LEU A 551 0.95 -12.63 -0.25
CA LEU A 551 2.29 -12.86 -0.77
C LEU A 551 2.32 -14.19 -1.52
N VAL A 552 2.62 -14.14 -2.82
CA VAL A 552 2.66 -15.32 -3.68
C VAL A 552 4.01 -16.02 -3.58
N ASN A 553 3.98 -17.33 -3.33
CA ASN A 553 5.14 -18.19 -3.49
C ASN A 553 4.86 -19.28 -4.53
N THR A 554 5.68 -19.37 -5.55
CA THR A 554 5.64 -20.46 -6.55
C THR A 554 6.27 -21.73 -5.99
N VAL A 555 5.63 -22.88 -6.22
CA VAL A 555 6.23 -24.19 -5.88
C VAL A 555 7.35 -24.48 -6.87
N LYS A 556 8.53 -24.85 -6.35
CA LYS A 556 9.69 -25.22 -7.16
C LYS A 556 9.77 -26.74 -7.34
N ASP A 557 10.29 -27.17 -8.47
CA ASP A 557 10.64 -28.57 -8.73
C ASP A 557 11.95 -28.93 -7.99
N ASP A 558 11.92 -29.99 -7.20
CA ASP A 558 13.02 -30.39 -6.31
C ASP A 558 14.33 -30.69 -7.05
N LYS A 559 14.27 -31.08 -8.33
CA LYS A 559 15.45 -31.47 -9.12
C LYS A 559 16.09 -30.28 -9.82
N THR A 560 15.26 -29.35 -10.31
CA THR A 560 15.71 -28.23 -11.15
C THR A 560 15.75 -26.90 -10.40
N ASN A 561 15.09 -26.81 -9.24
CA ASN A 561 14.86 -25.60 -8.47
C ASN A 561 14.20 -24.47 -9.30
N ARG A 562 13.47 -24.84 -10.35
CA ARG A 562 12.67 -23.93 -11.19
C ARG A 562 11.20 -24.06 -10.82
N ASP A 563 10.39 -23.08 -11.21
CA ASP A 563 8.94 -23.13 -11.01
C ASP A 563 8.37 -24.42 -11.61
N LYS A 564 7.60 -25.14 -10.82
CA LYS A 564 6.91 -26.35 -11.24
C LYS A 564 5.75 -25.96 -12.15
N VAL A 565 5.83 -26.34 -13.42
CA VAL A 565 4.77 -26.15 -14.42
C VAL A 565 4.02 -27.47 -14.61
N ILE A 566 2.69 -27.41 -14.56
CA ILE A 566 1.78 -28.53 -14.68
C ILE A 566 0.93 -28.32 -15.93
N GLU A 567 0.99 -29.26 -16.88
CA GLU A 567 0.16 -29.26 -18.07
C GLU A 567 -1.11 -30.08 -17.84
N LYS A 568 -2.27 -29.52 -18.15
CA LYS A 568 -3.58 -30.19 -18.10
C LYS A 568 -4.22 -30.16 -19.49
N ILE A 569 -4.88 -31.26 -19.85
CA ILE A 569 -5.72 -31.35 -21.05
C ILE A 569 -7.17 -31.45 -20.55
N ASP A 570 -8.10 -30.76 -21.21
CA ASP A 570 -9.54 -30.90 -20.92
C ASP A 570 -9.93 -32.39 -20.87
N GLY A 571 -10.39 -32.84 -19.69
CA GLY A 571 -10.88 -34.21 -19.47
C GLY A 571 -10.01 -35.15 -18.61
N GLY A 572 -8.91 -34.71 -18.00
CA GLY A 572 -8.16 -35.49 -16.99
C GLY A 572 -6.66 -35.61 -17.24
N SER A 573 -5.91 -36.05 -16.22
CA SER A 573 -4.44 -36.15 -16.21
C SER A 573 -3.89 -37.03 -17.35
N ILE A 574 -2.75 -36.62 -17.90
CA ILE A 574 -1.98 -37.36 -18.91
C ILE A 574 -1.48 -38.67 -18.28
N SER A 575 -2.23 -39.76 -18.47
CA SER A 575 -1.64 -41.09 -18.57
C SER A 575 -1.31 -41.31 -20.04
N GLY A 576 -0.06 -41.67 -20.32
CA GLY A 576 0.48 -41.73 -21.67
C GLY A 576 -0.39 -42.57 -22.61
N ILE A 577 -0.36 -42.20 -23.89
CA ILE A 577 -1.04 -42.78 -25.06
C ILE A 577 -2.28 -41.98 -25.49
N ASN A 578 -2.05 -40.87 -26.22
CA ASN A 578 -2.68 -40.54 -27.51
C ASN A 578 -2.37 -39.09 -27.96
N MET A 579 -1.37 -38.93 -28.84
CA MET A 579 -0.96 -37.65 -29.44
C MET A 579 -1.65 -37.35 -30.80
N LEU A 580 -2.97 -37.53 -30.93
CA LEU A 580 -3.66 -37.35 -32.24
C LEU A 580 -4.98 -36.58 -32.19
N SER A 581 -5.16 -35.66 -31.24
CA SER A 581 -6.22 -34.65 -31.34
C SER A 581 -5.71 -33.28 -30.91
N ASN A 582 -6.00 -32.24 -31.69
CA ASN A 582 -5.83 -30.81 -31.36
C ASN A 582 -6.61 -30.43 -30.09
N ARG A 583 -6.20 -30.95 -28.93
CA ARG A 583 -6.72 -30.52 -27.63
C ARG A 583 -5.81 -29.43 -27.09
N GLN A 584 -6.42 -28.35 -26.65
CA GLN A 584 -5.73 -27.20 -26.09
C GLN A 584 -5.08 -27.63 -24.76
N VAL A 585 -3.75 -27.70 -24.74
CA VAL A 585 -2.98 -27.96 -23.53
C VAL A 585 -2.96 -26.67 -22.73
N GLU A 586 -3.45 -26.71 -21.50
CA GLU A 586 -3.40 -25.58 -20.59
C GLU A 586 -2.30 -25.79 -19.56
N SER A 587 -1.44 -24.79 -19.40
CA SER A 587 -0.33 -24.82 -18.46
C SER A 587 -0.66 -24.05 -17.19
N TYR A 588 -0.20 -24.58 -16.06
CA TYR A 588 -0.47 -24.05 -14.73
C TYR A 588 0.80 -24.00 -13.89
N LYS A 589 0.86 -23.05 -12.94
CA LYS A 589 1.81 -23.05 -11.82
C LYS A 589 1.06 -23.26 -10.51
N GLU A 590 1.68 -23.99 -9.60
CA GLU A 590 1.18 -24.16 -8.24
C GLU A 590 1.73 -23.06 -7.33
N LEU A 591 0.84 -22.37 -6.62
CA LEU A 591 1.15 -21.25 -5.74
C LEU A 591 0.77 -21.58 -4.29
N VAL A 592 1.63 -21.17 -3.36
CA VAL A 592 1.37 -21.08 -1.93
C VAL A 592 1.09 -19.61 -1.60
N LEU A 593 -0.15 -19.31 -1.25
CA LEU A 593 -0.61 -17.99 -0.86
C LEU A 593 -0.29 -17.77 0.63
N LYS A 594 0.50 -16.74 0.93
CA LYS A 594 0.95 -16.44 2.28
C LYS A 594 0.36 -15.14 2.83
N VAL A 595 0.16 -15.11 4.14
CA VAL A 595 -0.28 -13.94 4.91
C VAL A 595 0.72 -13.65 6.03
N GLY A 596 0.74 -12.41 6.50
CA GLY A 596 1.60 -12.04 7.61
C GLY A 596 1.06 -12.52 8.95
N PHE A 597 1.91 -13.14 9.77
CA PHE A 597 1.52 -13.74 11.03
C PHE A 597 2.46 -13.30 12.15
N ASP A 598 1.86 -12.79 13.22
CA ASP A 598 2.56 -12.47 14.47
C ASP A 598 2.34 -13.61 15.46
N PRO A 599 3.34 -14.46 15.72
CA PRO A 599 3.23 -15.56 16.69
C PRO A 599 3.07 -15.08 18.14
N SER A 600 3.44 -13.82 18.45
CA SER A 600 3.28 -13.26 19.79
C SER A 600 1.86 -12.76 20.08
N ASN A 601 1.05 -12.57 19.03
CA ASN A 601 -0.32 -12.10 19.16
C ASN A 601 -1.23 -13.24 19.64
N ARG A 602 -1.55 -13.24 20.94
CA ARG A 602 -2.44 -14.22 21.58
C ARG A 602 -3.86 -14.31 20.99
N SER A 603 -4.27 -13.35 20.16
CA SER A 603 -5.55 -13.42 19.43
C SER A 603 -5.47 -14.26 18.15
N ASN A 604 -4.26 -14.61 17.69
CA ASN A 604 -4.05 -15.58 16.62
C ASN A 604 -4.25 -16.99 17.21
N LYS A 605 -5.42 -17.55 16.93
CA LYS A 605 -5.90 -18.80 17.52
C LYS A 605 -5.37 -20.07 16.86
N ILE A 606 -4.77 -19.96 15.68
CA ILE A 606 -4.24 -21.10 14.93
C ILE A 606 -2.72 -21.18 15.12
N ILE A 607 -2.27 -22.35 15.57
CA ILE A 607 -0.85 -22.76 15.56
C ILE A 607 -0.66 -23.65 14.32
N PRO A 608 -0.03 -23.14 13.24
CA PRO A 608 0.25 -23.97 12.07
C PRO A 608 1.07 -25.20 12.48
N ASN A 609 0.62 -26.39 12.08
CA ASN A 609 1.29 -27.66 12.33
C ASN A 609 1.44 -28.04 13.82
N ALA A 610 0.43 -27.70 14.65
CA ALA A 610 0.42 -27.94 16.10
C ALA A 610 0.86 -29.37 16.49
N CYS A 611 0.40 -30.40 15.78
CA CYS A 611 0.77 -31.79 16.01
C CYS A 611 2.29 -32.04 15.90
N ALA A 612 2.93 -31.55 14.82
CA ALA A 612 4.38 -31.67 14.67
C ALA A 612 5.13 -30.90 15.76
N MET A 613 4.60 -29.73 16.15
CA MET A 613 5.21 -28.91 17.20
C MET A 613 5.08 -29.51 18.61
N ILE A 614 3.98 -30.22 18.89
CA ILE A 614 3.80 -31.03 20.11
C ILE A 614 4.82 -32.17 20.10
N TYR A 615 4.93 -32.89 18.99
CA TYR A 615 5.82 -34.04 18.82
C TYR A 615 7.30 -33.64 18.96
N GLU A 616 7.71 -32.50 18.40
CA GLU A 616 9.07 -31.97 18.47
C GLU A 616 9.37 -31.22 19.80
N GLY A 617 8.38 -31.07 20.68
CA GLY A 617 8.53 -30.36 21.97
C GLY A 617 8.77 -28.85 21.81
N THR A 618 8.31 -28.23 20.73
CA THR A 618 8.57 -26.82 20.39
C THR A 618 7.45 -25.85 20.76
N ILE A 619 6.26 -26.35 21.15
CA ILE A 619 5.11 -25.51 21.57
C ILE A 619 5.43 -24.58 22.75
N ASP A 620 6.21 -25.05 23.73
CA ASP A 620 6.55 -24.26 24.93
C ASP A 620 7.41 -23.03 24.61
N LYS A 621 8.02 -22.97 23.41
CA LYS A 621 8.77 -21.80 22.93
C LYS A 621 7.86 -20.70 22.33
N ILE A 622 6.62 -21.03 21.95
CA ILE A 622 5.65 -20.06 21.39
C ILE A 622 4.93 -19.31 22.51
N SER A 623 4.62 -19.98 23.62
CA SER A 623 3.79 -19.43 24.71
C SER A 623 4.50 -18.40 25.59
N GLY A 624 5.82 -18.21 25.45
CA GLY A 624 6.63 -17.32 26.28
C GLY A 624 7.58 -16.36 25.57
N GLY A 625 7.58 -16.27 24.23
CA GLY A 625 8.63 -15.55 23.50
C GLY A 625 8.13 -14.55 22.45
N SER A 626 8.82 -13.42 22.33
CA SER A 626 8.70 -12.43 21.26
C SER A 626 9.02 -13.06 19.89
N GLY A 627 8.07 -13.73 19.27
CA GLY A 627 8.28 -14.28 17.94
C GLY A 627 8.18 -13.19 16.86
N GLU A 628 9.04 -13.29 15.85
CA GLU A 628 9.12 -12.32 14.76
C GLU A 628 7.92 -12.47 13.80
N TYR A 629 7.40 -11.33 13.32
CA TYR A 629 6.36 -11.29 12.29
C TYR A 629 6.87 -11.95 11.01
N LYS A 630 6.17 -12.97 10.52
CA LYS A 630 6.63 -13.82 9.41
C LYS A 630 5.52 -14.17 8.43
N PRO A 631 5.82 -14.46 7.17
CA PRO A 631 4.82 -14.96 6.22
C PRO A 631 4.56 -16.45 6.46
N ILE A 632 3.29 -16.85 6.55
CA ILE A 632 2.86 -18.26 6.64
C ILE A 632 1.84 -18.56 5.55
N GLN A 633 1.71 -19.83 5.13
CA GLN A 633 0.61 -20.25 4.25
C GLN A 633 -0.72 -19.88 4.90
N PHE A 634 -1.64 -19.34 4.10
CA PHE A 634 -2.98 -19.04 4.57
C PHE A 634 -3.73 -20.33 4.90
N LEU A 635 -4.13 -20.45 6.16
CA LEU A 635 -4.91 -21.56 6.70
C LEU A 635 -6.08 -20.96 7.48
N PRO A 636 -7.25 -20.78 6.86
CA PRO A 636 -8.39 -20.15 7.51
C PRO A 636 -8.93 -20.98 8.67
N SER A 637 -9.52 -20.30 9.64
CA SER A 637 -10.10 -20.91 10.83
C SER A 637 -11.54 -21.37 10.62
N ASN A 638 -12.35 -20.58 9.91
CA ASN A 638 -13.76 -20.85 9.70
C ASN A 638 -14.31 -20.26 8.39
N PRO A 639 -14.83 -21.09 7.46
CA PRO A 639 -14.70 -22.55 7.49
C PRO A 639 -13.23 -22.95 7.40
N TYR A 640 -12.85 -24.00 8.12
CA TYR A 640 -11.51 -24.53 8.02
C TYR A 640 -11.31 -25.18 6.65
N ASP A 641 -10.22 -24.83 5.97
CA ASP A 641 -9.82 -25.41 4.69
C ASP A 641 -8.29 -25.42 4.58
N ALA A 642 -7.70 -26.62 4.67
CA ALA A 642 -6.26 -26.81 4.58
C ALA A 642 -5.68 -26.46 3.19
N SER A 643 -6.53 -26.45 2.16
CA SER A 643 -6.16 -26.13 0.77
C SER A 643 -6.43 -24.67 0.39
N ALA A 644 -7.08 -23.87 1.24
CA ALA A 644 -7.41 -22.48 0.92
C ALA A 644 -6.19 -21.59 0.67
N GLY A 645 -5.01 -21.95 1.20
CA GLY A 645 -3.74 -21.29 0.89
C GLY A 645 -3.03 -21.80 -0.35
N LEU A 646 -3.60 -22.75 -1.09
CA LEU A 646 -3.04 -23.31 -2.31
C LEU A 646 -3.85 -22.82 -3.51
N CYS A 647 -3.15 -22.37 -4.55
CA CYS A 647 -3.77 -21.86 -5.77
C CYS A 647 -3.11 -22.45 -7.00
N LEU A 648 -3.90 -22.95 -7.94
CA LEU A 648 -3.43 -23.43 -9.23
C LEU A 648 -3.65 -22.33 -10.27
N MET A 649 -2.58 -21.62 -10.63
CA MET A 649 -2.64 -20.46 -11.50
C MET A 649 -2.46 -20.86 -12.96
N LYS A 650 -3.48 -20.61 -13.78
CA LYS A 650 -3.41 -20.74 -15.24
C LYS A 650 -2.40 -19.75 -15.82
N LEU A 651 -1.58 -20.21 -16.75
CA LEU A 651 -0.62 -19.39 -17.47
C LEU A 651 -1.24 -18.85 -18.77
N ASN A 652 -0.80 -17.68 -19.20
CA ASN A 652 -1.13 -17.14 -20.52
C ASN A 652 -0.38 -17.91 -21.64
N SER A 653 -0.57 -17.51 -22.90
CA SER A 653 0.12 -18.11 -24.06
C SER A 653 1.65 -18.03 -23.98
N ASP A 654 2.19 -17.07 -23.23
CA ASP A 654 3.63 -16.84 -23.07
C ASP A 654 4.22 -17.61 -21.88
N GLY A 655 3.39 -18.33 -21.11
CA GLY A 655 3.82 -19.09 -19.94
C GLY A 655 3.90 -18.28 -18.65
N ASP A 656 3.27 -17.11 -18.62
CA ASP A 656 3.31 -16.16 -17.51
C ASP A 656 2.03 -16.18 -16.66
N MET A 657 2.19 -15.84 -15.37
CA MET A 657 1.07 -15.61 -14.45
C MET A 657 0.61 -14.16 -14.61
N VAL A 658 -0.68 -13.96 -14.88
CA VAL A 658 -1.25 -12.64 -15.18
C VAL A 658 -2.44 -12.32 -14.28
N THR A 659 -2.63 -11.03 -14.00
CA THR A 659 -3.79 -10.52 -13.26
C THR A 659 -4.99 -10.27 -14.18
N GLU A 660 -6.21 -10.33 -13.64
CA GLU A 660 -7.45 -10.03 -14.39
C GLU A 660 -7.54 -8.54 -14.75
N GLU A 661 -7.21 -7.65 -13.81
CA GLU A 661 -7.14 -6.22 -14.09
C GLU A 661 -5.83 -5.91 -14.81
N GLY A 662 -5.93 -5.39 -16.04
CA GLY A 662 -4.79 -4.88 -16.80
C GLY A 662 -3.85 -5.93 -17.40
N ALA A 663 -4.10 -7.23 -17.19
CA ALA A 663 -3.26 -8.32 -17.68
C ALA A 663 -1.78 -8.19 -17.27
N GLU A 664 -1.51 -7.72 -16.04
CA GLU A 664 -0.15 -7.51 -15.56
C GLU A 664 0.51 -8.85 -15.18
N VAL A 665 1.73 -9.07 -15.67
CA VAL A 665 2.53 -10.26 -15.34
C VAL A 665 3.12 -10.12 -13.93
N PHE A 666 2.97 -11.14 -13.10
CA PHE A 666 3.58 -11.20 -11.76
C PHE A 666 4.45 -12.45 -11.57
N GLU A 667 5.39 -12.35 -10.63
CA GLU A 667 6.38 -13.38 -10.34
C GLU A 667 6.34 -13.82 -8.86
N ASP A 668 7.16 -14.82 -8.53
CA ASP A 668 7.42 -15.26 -7.17
C ASP A 668 7.77 -14.09 -6.24
N LEU A 669 7.32 -14.14 -4.97
CA LEU A 669 7.52 -13.09 -3.96
C LEU A 669 6.88 -11.73 -4.30
N THR A 670 5.80 -11.74 -5.07
CA THR A 670 4.96 -10.56 -5.33
C THR A 670 3.72 -10.57 -4.45
N ILE A 671 3.29 -9.40 -3.96
CA ILE A 671 2.01 -9.26 -3.25
C ILE A 671 0.92 -8.93 -4.26
N VAL A 672 -0.09 -9.78 -4.35
CA VAL A 672 -1.18 -9.69 -5.33
C VAL A 672 -2.51 -9.69 -4.58
N GLU A 673 -3.44 -8.86 -5.02
CA GLU A 673 -4.81 -8.81 -4.51
C GLU A 673 -5.63 -9.89 -5.20
N PHE A 674 -6.23 -10.79 -4.44
CA PHE A 674 -7.08 -11.87 -4.96
C PHE A 674 -8.52 -11.73 -4.48
N ASN A 675 -9.48 -12.06 -5.34
CA ASN A 675 -10.84 -12.41 -4.92
C ASN A 675 -11.01 -13.94 -4.94
N TYR A 676 -11.94 -14.45 -4.15
CA TYR A 676 -12.27 -15.88 -4.13
C TYR A 676 -13.53 -16.14 -4.95
N ASP A 677 -13.38 -16.94 -6.01
CA ASP A 677 -14.49 -17.46 -6.80
C ASP A 677 -15.07 -18.68 -6.06
N LYS A 678 -16.19 -18.45 -5.35
CA LYS A 678 -16.84 -19.47 -4.52
C LYS A 678 -17.41 -20.64 -5.35
N PRO A 679 -18.09 -20.44 -6.50
CA PRO A 679 -18.47 -21.53 -7.40
C PRO A 679 -17.30 -22.42 -7.84
N GLU A 680 -16.22 -21.82 -8.33
CA GLU A 680 -15.04 -22.57 -8.82
C GLU A 680 -14.07 -22.98 -7.69
N LYS A 681 -14.33 -22.56 -6.46
CA LYS A 681 -13.52 -22.78 -5.25
C LYS A 681 -12.05 -22.42 -5.43
N ARG A 682 -11.78 -21.29 -6.09
CA ARG A 682 -10.41 -20.86 -6.43
C ARG A 682 -10.18 -19.37 -6.21
N TRP A 683 -8.94 -19.01 -5.93
CA TRP A 683 -8.50 -17.63 -5.90
C TRP A 683 -8.23 -17.12 -7.32
N VAL A 684 -8.68 -15.91 -7.62
CA VAL A 684 -8.46 -15.22 -8.90
C VAL A 684 -7.63 -13.95 -8.64
N PRO A 685 -6.49 -13.76 -9.31
CA PRO A 685 -5.63 -12.59 -9.10
C PRO A 685 -6.24 -11.36 -9.77
N LEU A 686 -6.59 -10.34 -9.00
CA LEU A 686 -7.15 -9.10 -9.54
C LEU A 686 -6.06 -8.16 -10.04
N ARG A 687 -5.08 -7.82 -9.19
CA ARG A 687 -4.01 -6.86 -9.52
C ARG A 687 -2.80 -6.99 -8.62
N ILE A 688 -1.66 -6.48 -9.07
CA ILE A 688 -0.43 -6.44 -8.27
C ILE A 688 -0.49 -5.26 -7.30
N ARG A 689 -0.21 -5.51 -6.02
CA ARG A 689 -0.09 -4.47 -4.99
C ARG A 689 1.34 -3.96 -4.92
N TYR A 690 1.67 -3.07 -5.86
CA TYR A 690 3.02 -2.49 -5.99
C TYR A 690 3.49 -1.75 -4.75
N ASP A 691 2.58 -1.02 -4.10
CA ASP A 691 2.81 -0.34 -2.82
C ASP A 691 3.31 -1.31 -1.75
N LYS A 692 2.63 -2.44 -1.59
CA LYS A 692 2.97 -3.47 -0.60
C LYS A 692 4.21 -4.25 -1.00
N THR A 693 4.35 -4.57 -2.29
CA THR A 693 5.49 -5.33 -2.80
C THR A 693 6.79 -4.53 -2.66
N ALA A 694 6.76 -3.23 -2.93
CA ALA A 694 7.90 -2.35 -2.70
C ALA A 694 8.25 -2.24 -1.21
N ASP A 695 7.24 -2.14 -0.33
CA ASP A 695 7.43 -2.13 1.12
C ASP A 695 8.04 -3.45 1.64
N LEU A 696 7.61 -4.60 1.11
CA LEU A 696 8.23 -5.91 1.38
C LEU A 696 9.71 -5.91 0.98
N ARG A 697 10.03 -5.51 -0.25
CA ARG A 697 11.41 -5.50 -0.77
C ARG A 697 12.32 -4.57 0.02
N LYS A 698 11.78 -3.41 0.45
CA LYS A 698 12.53 -2.40 1.22
C LYS A 698 12.72 -2.74 2.69
N ASN A 699 11.64 -3.16 3.37
CA ASN A 699 11.60 -3.29 4.83
C ASN A 699 11.57 -4.73 5.32
N GLY A 700 11.26 -5.69 4.45
CA GLY A 700 11.21 -7.13 4.76
C GLY A 700 10.07 -7.57 5.66
N LYS A 701 9.09 -6.70 5.95
CA LYS A 701 8.07 -6.94 7.00
C LYS A 701 6.62 -6.82 6.53
N ASN A 702 6.36 -6.48 5.28
CA ASN A 702 4.99 -6.40 4.74
C ASN A 702 4.71 -7.63 3.91
N PHE A 703 3.80 -8.50 4.35
CA PHE A 703 3.51 -9.77 3.68
C PHE A 703 2.09 -9.81 3.11
N GLY A 704 1.50 -8.64 2.79
CA GLY A 704 0.10 -8.54 2.37
C GLY A 704 -0.82 -8.26 3.55
N ASN A 705 -2.00 -8.89 3.59
CA ASN A 705 -2.86 -8.83 4.77
C ASN A 705 -2.26 -9.62 5.94
N ASP A 706 -2.51 -9.14 7.16
CA ASP A 706 -2.26 -9.95 8.35
C ASP A 706 -3.29 -11.09 8.43
N TYR A 707 -2.91 -12.17 9.13
CA TYR A 707 -3.69 -13.38 9.25
C TYR A 707 -5.14 -13.12 9.71
N LYS A 708 -5.33 -12.29 10.74
CA LYS A 708 -6.67 -11.99 11.28
C LYS A 708 -7.54 -11.26 10.27
N THR A 709 -6.95 -10.33 9.52
CA THR A 709 -7.67 -9.66 8.43
C THR A 709 -8.08 -10.64 7.33
N ALA A 710 -7.15 -11.49 6.86
CA ALA A 710 -7.43 -12.48 5.83
C ALA A 710 -8.51 -13.50 6.27
N ASP A 711 -8.40 -14.00 7.50
CA ASP A 711 -9.37 -14.93 8.10
C ASP A 711 -10.77 -14.30 8.26
N SER A 712 -10.83 -13.02 8.61
CA SER A 712 -12.09 -12.27 8.67
C SER A 712 -12.74 -12.08 7.31
N VAL A 713 -11.94 -11.85 6.26
CA VAL A 713 -12.43 -11.76 4.87
C VAL A 713 -12.92 -13.12 4.40
N TRP A 714 -12.17 -14.20 4.66
CA TRP A 714 -12.59 -15.58 4.37
C TRP A 714 -13.93 -15.91 5.03
N TYR A 715 -14.07 -15.63 6.32
CA TYR A 715 -15.35 -15.78 7.02
C TYR A 715 -16.48 -15.02 6.32
N SER A 716 -16.24 -13.76 5.89
CA SER A 716 -17.24 -12.95 5.20
C SER A 716 -17.57 -13.43 3.78
N ILE A 717 -16.68 -14.16 3.11
CA ILE A 717 -16.94 -14.79 1.80
C ILE A 717 -17.87 -16.00 1.97
N HIS A 718 -17.67 -16.77 3.02
CA HIS A 718 -18.44 -17.98 3.29
C HIS A 718 -19.77 -17.72 3.99
N TYR A 719 -19.79 -16.76 4.92
CA TYR A 719 -20.95 -16.34 5.72
C TYR A 719 -21.22 -14.84 5.54
N PRO A 720 -21.61 -14.42 4.32
CA PRO A 720 -21.78 -13.01 4.01
C PRO A 720 -22.97 -12.40 4.75
N VAL A 721 -22.76 -11.19 5.27
CA VAL A 721 -23.87 -10.25 5.45
C VAL A 721 -24.26 -9.79 4.04
N THR A 722 -25.32 -10.34 3.47
CA THR A 722 -25.76 -10.00 2.10
C THR A 722 -26.35 -8.59 2.03
N GLU A 723 -26.55 -8.09 0.81
CA GLU A 723 -27.20 -6.80 0.60
C GLU A 723 -28.64 -6.78 1.14
N ASP A 724 -29.39 -7.87 0.97
CA ASP A 724 -30.75 -8.00 1.52
C ASP A 724 -30.77 -8.01 3.05
N ILE A 725 -29.77 -8.66 3.67
CA ILE A 725 -29.61 -8.68 5.12
C ILE A 725 -29.29 -7.27 5.65
N ILE A 726 -28.30 -6.57 5.09
CA ILE A 726 -27.89 -5.25 5.61
C ILE A 726 -28.96 -4.18 5.37
N LYS A 727 -29.84 -4.37 4.38
CA LYS A 727 -31.01 -3.53 4.12
C LYS A 727 -32.22 -3.89 5.00
N GLY A 728 -32.16 -4.96 5.77
CA GLY A 728 -33.28 -5.45 6.60
C GLY A 728 -34.45 -6.01 5.77
N VAL A 729 -34.19 -6.41 4.53
CA VAL A 729 -35.18 -7.07 3.64
C VAL A 729 -35.32 -8.54 4.03
N ASP A 730 -34.18 -9.20 4.26
CA ASP A 730 -34.16 -10.56 4.77
C ASP A 730 -34.30 -10.56 6.30
N LYS A 731 -35.44 -11.06 6.79
CA LYS A 731 -35.75 -11.18 8.22
C LYS A 731 -35.55 -12.61 8.74
N ASN A 732 -35.31 -13.58 7.86
CA ASN A 732 -35.10 -14.98 8.22
C ASN A 732 -33.62 -15.26 8.45
N ILE A 733 -32.98 -14.39 9.24
CA ILE A 733 -31.57 -14.55 9.61
C ILE A 733 -31.53 -15.54 10.77
N SER A 734 -31.18 -16.78 10.47
CA SER A 734 -30.86 -17.76 11.51
C SER A 734 -29.51 -17.39 12.12
N TYR A 735 -29.55 -16.63 13.21
CA TYR A 735 -28.37 -16.24 13.96
C TYR A 735 -27.65 -17.42 14.61
N ASP A 736 -28.30 -18.59 14.69
CA ASP A 736 -27.75 -19.85 15.17
C ASP A 736 -27.14 -20.69 14.02
N GLU A 737 -27.74 -20.75 12.83
CA GLU A 737 -27.27 -21.60 11.70
C GLU A 737 -26.23 -20.90 10.78
N MET A 738 -26.18 -19.57 10.73
CA MET A 738 -25.21 -18.85 9.87
C MET A 738 -23.85 -18.61 10.53
N SER A 739 -23.77 -18.71 11.85
CA SER A 739 -22.53 -18.69 12.60
C SER A 739 -21.95 -20.10 12.83
N SER A 740 -22.81 -21.11 12.76
CA SER A 740 -22.46 -22.53 12.65
C SER A 740 -22.56 -22.98 11.19
N GLY A 741 -21.51 -22.71 10.40
CA GLY A 741 -21.47 -23.17 9.01
C GLY A 741 -21.94 -24.61 8.83
N GLY A 742 -22.92 -24.78 7.94
CA GLY A 742 -23.55 -26.02 7.48
C GLY A 742 -23.16 -27.34 8.15
N GLU A 743 -24.15 -27.98 8.78
CA GLU A 743 -24.27 -29.40 9.17
C GLU A 743 -23.11 -30.07 9.96
N THR A 744 -22.01 -29.36 10.28
CA THR A 744 -20.90 -29.96 11.06
C THR A 744 -20.23 -29.04 12.08
N ALA A 745 -20.74 -27.82 12.32
CA ALA A 745 -20.19 -26.92 13.32
C ALA A 745 -20.93 -27.00 14.67
N SER A 746 -20.73 -28.08 15.42
CA SER A 746 -21.23 -28.19 16.80
C SER A 746 -20.38 -27.36 17.77
N ILE A 747 -21.05 -26.49 18.55
CA ILE A 747 -20.74 -26.17 19.95
C ILE A 747 -19.54 -25.24 20.26
N SER A 748 -18.76 -24.76 19.28
CA SER A 748 -17.76 -23.70 19.57
C SER A 748 -18.38 -22.36 20.02
N GLU A 749 -19.68 -22.16 19.77
CA GLU A 749 -20.44 -20.97 20.19
C GLU A 749 -20.89 -20.97 21.65
N VAL A 750 -20.80 -22.10 22.38
CA VAL A 750 -21.17 -22.14 23.81
C VAL A 750 -20.26 -21.22 24.66
N TYR A 751 -19.08 -20.87 24.16
CA TYR A 751 -18.17 -19.90 24.80
C TYR A 751 -18.48 -18.43 24.46
N TYR A 752 -19.26 -18.17 23.41
CA TYR A 752 -19.55 -16.83 22.87
C TYR A 752 -21.01 -16.38 23.02
N LYS A 753 -21.96 -17.32 23.18
CA LYS A 753 -23.27 -17.01 23.78
C LYS A 753 -23.03 -16.40 25.16
N SER A 754 -23.86 -15.46 25.57
CA SER A 754 -23.73 -14.76 26.85
C SER A 754 -24.02 -15.69 28.03
N SER A 755 -23.18 -16.68 28.27
CA SER A 755 -22.98 -17.22 29.60
C SER A 755 -22.41 -16.06 30.41
N SER A 756 -23.19 -15.55 31.37
CA SER A 756 -22.76 -14.46 32.23
C SER A 756 -21.36 -14.78 32.79
N ALA A 757 -20.44 -13.82 32.80
CA ALA A 757 -19.08 -14.02 33.31
C ALA A 757 -19.04 -14.54 34.76
N ASN A 758 -20.18 -14.49 35.47
CA ASN A 758 -20.38 -15.06 36.79
C ASN A 758 -20.53 -16.60 36.78
N ALA A 759 -21.08 -17.21 35.73
CA ALA A 759 -21.27 -18.67 35.66
C ALA A 759 -19.94 -19.42 35.49
N GLU A 760 -19.01 -18.93 34.66
CA GLU A 760 -17.69 -19.54 34.47
C GLU A 760 -16.85 -19.52 35.78
N LYS A 761 -16.90 -18.41 36.53
CA LYS A 761 -16.23 -18.28 37.85
C LYS A 761 -16.81 -19.21 38.91
N LEU A 762 -18.12 -19.50 38.86
CA LEU A 762 -18.78 -20.37 39.84
C LEU A 762 -18.34 -21.84 39.73
N THR A 763 -17.99 -22.30 38.52
CA THR A 763 -17.58 -23.70 38.28
C THR A 763 -16.08 -23.92 38.21
N GLU A 764 -15.28 -22.85 38.22
CA GLU A 764 -13.82 -22.91 38.09
C GLU A 764 -13.18 -23.77 39.19
N GLY A 765 -13.58 -23.58 40.45
CA GLY A 765 -13.08 -24.38 41.57
C GLY A 765 -13.42 -25.87 41.44
N LEU A 766 -14.62 -26.21 40.95
CA LEU A 766 -15.03 -27.59 40.72
C LEU A 766 -14.22 -28.24 39.59
N ARG A 767 -14.03 -27.51 38.48
CA ARG A 767 -13.23 -27.96 37.34
C ARG A 767 -11.77 -28.15 37.74
N ASP A 768 -11.21 -27.22 38.51
CA ASP A 768 -9.85 -27.31 39.00
C ASP A 768 -9.66 -28.48 39.96
N PHE A 769 -10.61 -28.74 40.86
CA PHE A 769 -10.56 -29.92 41.72
C PHE A 769 -10.57 -31.22 40.89
N HIS A 770 -11.50 -31.35 39.94
CA HIS A 770 -11.57 -32.57 39.11
C HIS A 770 -10.34 -32.73 38.21
N ASN A 771 -9.85 -31.65 37.61
CA ASN A 771 -8.77 -31.71 36.63
C ASN A 771 -7.39 -31.77 37.29
N LYS A 772 -7.10 -30.89 38.26
CA LYS A 772 -5.78 -30.73 38.86
C LYS A 772 -5.53 -31.67 40.04
N PHE A 773 -6.58 -32.20 40.66
CA PHE A 773 -6.45 -33.13 41.78
C PHE A 773 -6.91 -34.54 41.40
N VAL A 774 -8.20 -34.74 41.09
CA VAL A 774 -8.75 -36.10 40.89
C VAL A 774 -8.15 -36.79 39.66
N LYS A 775 -8.25 -36.19 38.47
CA LYS A 775 -7.70 -36.75 37.23
C LYS A 775 -6.19 -36.86 37.25
N ALA A 776 -5.51 -35.86 37.81
CA ALA A 776 -4.06 -35.87 37.99
C ALA A 776 -3.62 -37.08 38.83
N ALA A 777 -4.20 -37.26 40.02
CA ALA A 777 -3.89 -38.42 40.87
C ALA A 777 -4.15 -39.73 40.14
N LEU A 778 -5.32 -39.88 39.49
CA LEU A 778 -5.65 -41.10 38.76
C LEU A 778 -4.67 -41.41 37.64
N ILE A 779 -4.35 -40.43 36.78
CA ILE A 779 -3.47 -40.67 35.63
C ILE A 779 -2.03 -40.90 36.10
N TYR A 780 -1.50 -40.09 37.03
CA TYR A 780 -0.12 -40.23 37.49
C TYR A 780 0.12 -41.48 38.33
N GLU A 781 -0.84 -41.90 39.16
CA GLU A 781 -0.66 -43.08 40.02
C GLU A 781 -0.91 -44.39 39.28
N MET A 782 -1.80 -44.39 38.28
CA MET A 782 -2.18 -45.61 37.56
C MET A 782 -1.35 -45.86 36.29
N SER A 783 -0.64 -44.85 35.79
CA SER A 783 0.20 -44.96 34.59
C SER A 783 1.67 -45.13 34.96
N LYS A 784 2.40 -45.95 34.18
CA LYS A 784 3.86 -46.03 34.23
C LYS A 784 4.45 -45.50 32.93
N ALA A 785 5.67 -44.97 33.02
CA ALA A 785 6.41 -44.54 31.84
C ALA A 785 6.57 -45.71 30.87
N GLY A 786 6.19 -45.49 29.61
CA GLY A 786 6.16 -46.51 28.55
C GLY A 786 4.79 -47.15 28.32
N ASP A 787 3.80 -46.93 29.17
CA ASP A 787 2.45 -47.47 28.98
C ASP A 787 1.73 -46.85 27.78
N THR A 788 0.76 -47.56 27.23
CA THR A 788 -0.12 -47.07 26.16
C THR A 788 -1.52 -46.79 26.70
N LEU A 789 -2.14 -45.68 26.32
CA LEU A 789 -3.47 -45.26 26.77
C LEU A 789 -4.46 -45.20 25.60
N ILE A 790 -5.70 -45.62 25.83
CA ILE A 790 -6.84 -45.30 24.97
C ILE A 790 -7.77 -44.40 25.78
N ASP A 791 -8.04 -43.20 25.29
CA ASP A 791 -8.91 -42.22 25.94
C ASP A 791 -10.21 -42.08 25.15
N PHE A 792 -11.33 -42.49 25.77
CA PHE A 792 -12.66 -42.45 25.16
C PHE A 792 -13.39 -41.17 25.56
N ALA A 793 -13.99 -40.50 24.58
CA ALA A 793 -14.56 -39.16 24.73
C ALA A 793 -13.50 -38.16 25.23
N VAL A 794 -12.35 -38.16 24.56
CA VAL A 794 -11.15 -37.39 24.91
C VAL A 794 -11.40 -35.87 24.95
N GLY A 795 -12.49 -35.41 24.34
CA GLY A 795 -12.79 -34.01 24.22
C GLY A 795 -11.67 -33.29 23.46
N LYS A 796 -11.37 -32.08 23.91
CA LYS A 796 -10.34 -31.19 23.35
C LYS A 796 -8.93 -31.48 23.90
N ALA A 797 -8.65 -32.75 24.19
CA ALA A 797 -7.43 -33.24 24.86
C ALA A 797 -7.00 -32.43 26.10
N GLY A 798 -7.94 -32.08 26.98
CA GLY A 798 -7.64 -31.32 28.20
C GLY A 798 -6.64 -32.01 29.16
N ASP A 799 -6.45 -33.31 28.99
CA ASP A 799 -5.56 -34.17 29.79
C ASP A 799 -4.18 -34.41 29.13
N LEU A 800 -3.91 -33.82 27.96
CA LEU A 800 -2.67 -33.98 27.18
C LEU A 800 -1.38 -33.80 28.00
N HIS A 801 -1.34 -32.78 28.85
CA HIS A 801 -0.18 -32.52 29.72
C HIS A 801 0.08 -33.66 30.70
N LYS A 802 -0.97 -34.29 31.23
CA LYS A 802 -0.85 -35.41 32.19
C LYS A 802 -0.33 -36.66 31.49
N TRP A 803 -0.79 -36.92 30.27
CA TRP A 803 -0.30 -38.03 29.45
C TRP A 803 1.19 -37.88 29.17
N LYS A 804 1.62 -36.66 28.80
CA LYS A 804 3.02 -36.32 28.54
C LYS A 804 3.87 -36.48 29.81
N GLU A 805 3.44 -35.92 30.93
CA GLU A 805 4.18 -35.99 32.20
C GLU A 805 4.26 -37.41 32.78
N SER A 806 3.27 -38.25 32.51
CA SER A 806 3.28 -39.68 32.90
C SER A 806 4.23 -40.53 32.04
N GLY A 807 4.79 -39.96 30.97
CA GLY A 807 5.74 -40.64 30.09
C GLY A 807 5.11 -41.78 29.28
N LEU A 808 3.83 -41.68 28.92
CA LEU A 808 3.15 -42.68 28.10
C LEU A 808 3.81 -42.80 26.72
N SER A 809 3.97 -44.01 26.21
CA SER A 809 4.61 -44.26 24.91
C SER A 809 3.68 -44.02 23.73
N PHE A 810 2.36 -44.16 23.92
CA PHE A 810 1.35 -43.95 22.90
C PHE A 810 -0.01 -43.64 23.53
N VAL A 811 -0.75 -42.68 22.96
CA VAL A 811 -2.13 -42.36 23.36
C VAL A 811 -3.03 -42.37 22.13
N TYR A 812 -4.14 -43.10 22.20
CA TYR A 812 -5.17 -43.11 21.16
C TYR A 812 -6.45 -42.47 21.71
N GLY A 813 -6.68 -41.21 21.38
CA GLY A 813 -7.88 -40.47 21.75
C GLY A 813 -9.01 -40.66 20.75
N ILE A 814 -10.21 -40.94 21.23
CA ILE A 814 -11.42 -41.12 20.41
C ILE A 814 -12.49 -40.17 20.92
N ASP A 815 -13.10 -39.39 20.03
CA ASP A 815 -14.28 -38.58 20.35
C ASP A 815 -15.28 -38.66 19.20
N ILE A 816 -16.57 -38.61 19.53
CA ILE A 816 -17.65 -38.60 18.54
C ILE A 816 -17.81 -37.22 17.90
N SER A 817 -17.43 -36.17 18.63
CA SER A 817 -17.48 -34.79 18.15
C SER A 817 -16.25 -34.51 17.30
N ARG A 818 -16.47 -34.25 16.02
CA ARG A 818 -15.41 -33.83 15.10
C ARG A 818 -14.72 -32.54 15.57
N ASP A 819 -15.45 -31.60 16.18
CA ASP A 819 -14.89 -30.36 16.73
C ASP A 819 -13.95 -30.61 17.92
N ASN A 820 -14.17 -31.67 18.69
CA ASN A 820 -13.26 -32.01 19.79
C ASN A 820 -11.90 -32.45 19.28
N ILE A 821 -11.83 -33.06 18.09
CA ILE A 821 -10.59 -33.58 17.50
C ILE A 821 -9.97 -32.58 16.51
N GLU A 822 -10.73 -32.13 15.51
CA GLU A 822 -10.19 -31.43 14.34
C GLU A 822 -10.24 -29.90 14.46
N ASN A 823 -10.73 -29.33 15.57
CA ASN A 823 -10.82 -27.88 15.70
C ASN A 823 -9.40 -27.24 15.69
N PRO A 824 -9.10 -26.36 14.72
CA PRO A 824 -7.74 -25.82 14.55
C PRO A 824 -7.33 -24.81 15.65
N THR A 825 -8.28 -24.38 16.49
CA THR A 825 -8.04 -23.47 17.62
C THR A 825 -7.83 -24.22 18.94
N ASN A 826 -8.64 -25.23 19.20
CA ASN A 826 -8.65 -25.92 20.49
C ASN A 826 -9.10 -27.38 20.40
N GLY A 827 -9.01 -28.02 19.24
CA GLY A 827 -9.17 -29.47 19.10
C GLY A 827 -8.04 -30.22 19.81
N ALA A 828 -8.22 -31.54 19.93
CA ALA A 828 -7.33 -32.48 20.60
C ALA A 828 -5.90 -32.51 20.03
#